data_AF-A0A453A3L0-F1
#
_entry.id   AF-A0A453A3L0-F1
#
_cell.length_a   1.000
_cell.length_b   1.000
_cell.length_c   1.000
_cell.angle_alpha   90.00
_cell.angle_beta   90.00
_cell.angle_gamma   90.00
#
_symmetry.space_group_name_H-M   'P 1'
#
loop_
_entity.id
_entity.type
_entity.pdbx_description
1 polymer ?
#
loop_
_entity_poly.entity_id
_entity_poly.type
_entity_poly.pdbx_seq_one_letter_code
_entity_poly.pdbx_strand_id
1 'polypeptide(L)'
;MTGGIVTVASGVMNPLIGKLTALMGDEYNKFKGVKKQASFLQKELSAMNAALQKLELMDDELDPTVKDWRDDVREMSYDMENCVDDFMRQSRADDAKSGFIKITARRIKKLRQRLRIAHRMEELKTLAIEANARRQRYKVDDWKPASGSVDVDPRLRAVYQEADSLIAIDGPREEVATRLMDAQNKLKVVSVVGSGGLGKTTLAKQVYDKIGSQFNCKAFFSVSQRPDMTELLNNLQYKLGMKKPDTSHTRKVDDIIQEIRQHLKNNRYLIVVDDVWDESAWYIIKCVFPEEGNGSRVIVTTRVEVVAGAACQNDREGIYKLEPLSEENSRMLLLNRVFGSEHGCPPQLEQVMTEILKKCHGLPLAIITIGSLLACQERSRKGWESIRDSLGAHSATNPSLEEMKSILNLSYMHLPAYLRACFLYLGMYVEDYVISRDDLVRQWIAEGLVGNLHGQDLEAVGRNYFNELINRSMIQPWQTEYGEVLYCKVHDLMLDLILSKCDRNNFLSVAYSYEGMARLHGSKYKVRRLSLSSMAGGGATYDPTITVNLSQVRSFTLLGKSMPPLVLFKYLRVLRIDQGSVGEDEGTLDLTAISQLFELRYLYLRGPEFVQLPAELQGLVYLETLHIHSELKSIPSDIVHLSRLSYLYILYCNHELLSEWIGNMKSLNSLRMPLGIRNGQRELNGMNGIIGLGELTNLRDLTISLWSLEEPELNALICSTGKLRNLKHLQFYGSFTEIHSQMGSLSNPFQHIEKIDAYAFNFRRVPIWMGGLHCLRILSLRVEETSTDELRLLGELPFLVKLTFIPSHIPKERAILGTGLFPVLEYFHFWTEEDALAYLGFEAGAMPNLQTLSLQNRKWGGSTPVGMEHLLRLQKIHLYGVDSGDATIVSAFRNALSAHPNRPSIEKFW
;
A
#
# COMPACT_ATOMS: atom_id res chain seq x y z
N MET A 1 -5.71 -27.75 -6.51
CA MET A 1 -7.17 -27.52 -6.44
C MET A 1 -7.43 -26.10 -6.93
N THR A 2 -8.34 -25.90 -7.88
CA THR A 2 -8.76 -24.54 -8.30
C THR A 2 -9.46 -23.87 -7.12
N GLY A 3 -8.79 -22.92 -6.47
CA GLY A 3 -9.34 -22.17 -5.34
C GLY A 3 -10.36 -21.17 -5.86
N GLY A 4 -11.64 -21.36 -5.49
CA GLY A 4 -12.70 -20.42 -5.82
C GLY A 4 -12.53 -19.06 -5.12
N ILE A 5 -12.86 -17.97 -5.80
CA ILE A 5 -12.75 -16.59 -5.28
C ILE A 5 -13.96 -16.21 -4.40
N VAL A 6 -13.72 -15.48 -3.32
CA VAL A 6 -14.74 -14.79 -2.52
C VAL A 6 -15.19 -13.52 -3.24
N THR A 7 -16.51 -13.35 -3.44
CA THR A 7 -17.08 -12.16 -4.10
C THR A 7 -18.06 -11.42 -3.18
N VAL A 8 -18.47 -10.21 -3.56
CA VAL A 8 -19.39 -9.39 -2.76
C VAL A 8 -20.79 -10.02 -2.72
N ALA A 9 -21.27 -10.51 -3.86
CA ALA A 9 -22.59 -11.10 -3.98
C ALA A 9 -22.65 -12.57 -3.53
N SER A 10 -21.65 -13.39 -3.85
CA SER A 10 -21.65 -14.82 -3.55
C SER A 10 -20.94 -15.21 -2.26
N GLY A 11 -20.27 -14.26 -1.59
CA GLY A 11 -19.52 -14.55 -0.36
C GLY A 11 -18.53 -15.68 -0.61
N VAL A 12 -18.62 -16.77 0.16
CA VAL A 12 -17.69 -17.90 0.11
C VAL A 12 -18.21 -19.09 -0.68
N MET A 13 -19.18 -18.90 -1.56
CA MET A 13 -19.73 -19.99 -2.38
C MET A 13 -18.67 -20.74 -3.19
N ASN A 14 -17.79 -20.04 -3.91
CA ASN A 14 -16.75 -20.71 -4.70
C ASN A 14 -15.73 -21.47 -3.81
N PRO A 15 -15.16 -20.87 -2.74
CA PRO A 15 -14.33 -21.62 -1.79
C PRO A 15 -15.02 -22.85 -1.20
N LEU A 16 -16.29 -22.71 -0.82
CA LEU A 16 -17.09 -23.79 -0.23
C LEU A 16 -17.28 -24.95 -1.22
N ILE A 17 -17.60 -24.65 -2.49
CA ILE A 17 -17.71 -25.66 -3.56
C ILE A 17 -16.36 -26.40 -3.72
N GLY A 18 -15.24 -25.67 -3.66
CA GLY A 18 -13.90 -26.26 -3.67
C GLY A 18 -13.65 -27.21 -2.50
N LYS A 19 -13.99 -26.80 -1.27
CA LYS A 19 -13.86 -27.63 -0.07
C LYS A 19 -14.75 -28.87 -0.11
N LEU A 20 -15.99 -28.74 -0.59
CA LEU A 20 -16.89 -29.89 -0.79
C LEU A 20 -16.32 -30.87 -1.83
N THR A 21 -15.62 -30.36 -2.84
CA THR A 21 -14.91 -31.19 -3.81
C THR A 21 -13.79 -31.99 -3.15
N ALA A 22 -13.00 -31.35 -2.28
CA ALA A 22 -11.96 -32.01 -1.50
C ALA A 22 -12.51 -33.11 -0.59
N LEU A 23 -13.67 -32.88 0.06
CA LEU A 23 -14.35 -33.91 0.89
C LEU A 23 -14.83 -35.14 0.11
N MET A 24 -14.89 -35.07 -1.23
CA MET A 24 -15.20 -36.21 -2.08
C MET A 24 -13.96 -36.97 -2.55
N GLY A 25 -12.77 -36.39 -2.33
CA GLY A 25 -11.48 -36.96 -2.69
C GLY A 25 -11.05 -38.11 -1.77
N ASP A 26 -9.93 -38.73 -2.12
CA ASP A 26 -9.54 -40.01 -1.54
C ASP A 26 -9.19 -39.96 -0.05
N GLU A 27 -8.73 -38.81 0.42
CA GLU A 27 -8.41 -38.53 1.83
C GLU A 27 -9.61 -38.77 2.77
N TYR A 28 -10.83 -38.60 2.27
CA TYR A 28 -12.08 -38.74 3.03
C TYR A 28 -12.91 -39.98 2.65
N ASN A 29 -12.35 -40.91 1.86
CA ASN A 29 -13.06 -42.12 1.40
C ASN A 29 -13.55 -43.03 2.54
N LYS A 30 -12.97 -42.94 3.74
CA LYS A 30 -13.41 -43.65 4.95
C LYS A 30 -14.83 -43.25 5.40
N PHE A 31 -15.35 -42.11 4.92
CA PHE A 31 -16.64 -41.54 5.32
C PHE A 31 -17.72 -41.65 4.23
N LYS A 32 -18.14 -42.89 3.89
CA LYS A 32 -19.07 -43.19 2.77
C LYS A 32 -20.36 -42.34 2.72
N GLY A 33 -20.92 -41.93 3.87
CA GLY A 33 -22.11 -41.07 3.93
C GLY A 33 -21.85 -39.59 3.62
N VAL A 34 -20.63 -39.10 3.86
CA VAL A 34 -20.22 -37.70 3.65
C VAL A 34 -20.08 -37.39 2.16
N LYS A 35 -19.50 -38.30 1.38
CA LYS A 35 -19.29 -38.13 -0.08
C LYS A 35 -20.60 -37.89 -0.84
N LYS A 36 -21.66 -38.66 -0.54
CA LYS A 36 -22.98 -38.50 -1.18
C LYS A 36 -23.61 -37.14 -0.85
N GLN A 37 -23.48 -36.69 0.40
CA GLN A 37 -24.02 -35.40 0.84
C GLN A 37 -23.21 -34.22 0.30
N ALA A 38 -21.88 -34.32 0.27
CA ALA A 38 -20.99 -33.32 -0.30
C ALA A 38 -21.26 -33.14 -1.81
N SER A 39 -21.46 -34.22 -2.56
CA SER A 39 -21.82 -34.17 -3.99
C SER A 39 -23.17 -33.49 -4.22
N PHE A 40 -24.17 -33.82 -3.39
CA PHE A 40 -25.49 -33.17 -3.45
C PHE A 40 -25.39 -31.67 -3.20
N LEU A 41 -24.69 -31.26 -2.13
CA LEU A 41 -24.46 -29.86 -1.79
C LEU A 41 -23.70 -29.10 -2.86
N GLN A 42 -22.65 -29.69 -3.41
CA GLN A 42 -21.83 -29.09 -4.46
C GLN A 42 -22.70 -28.70 -5.67
N LYS A 43 -23.60 -29.58 -6.11
CA LYS A 43 -24.51 -29.33 -7.25
C LYS A 43 -25.46 -28.16 -6.97
N GLU A 44 -26.13 -28.18 -5.82
CA GLU A 44 -27.08 -27.13 -5.42
C GLU A 44 -26.40 -25.75 -5.29
N LEU A 45 -25.26 -25.70 -4.60
CA LEU A 45 -24.52 -24.45 -4.38
C LEU A 45 -23.92 -23.92 -5.68
N SER A 46 -23.50 -24.78 -6.60
CA SER A 46 -23.03 -24.36 -7.92
C SER A 46 -24.13 -23.66 -8.72
N ALA A 47 -25.36 -24.19 -8.68
CA ALA A 47 -26.51 -23.56 -9.34
C ALA A 47 -26.86 -22.20 -8.71
N MET A 48 -26.87 -22.11 -7.37
CA MET A 48 -27.11 -20.84 -6.66
C MET A 48 -26.02 -19.82 -6.95
N ASN A 49 -24.75 -20.22 -6.95
CA ASN A 49 -23.62 -19.35 -7.24
C ASN A 49 -23.68 -18.78 -8.66
N ALA A 50 -24.06 -19.59 -9.65
CA ALA A 50 -24.27 -19.12 -11.02
C ALA A 50 -25.40 -18.06 -11.13
N ALA A 51 -26.42 -18.13 -10.27
CA ALA A 51 -27.45 -17.09 -10.18
C ALA A 51 -26.92 -15.82 -9.48
N LEU A 52 -26.19 -15.95 -8.37
CA LEU A 52 -25.60 -14.81 -7.63
C LEU A 52 -24.63 -14.01 -8.50
N GLN A 53 -23.79 -14.68 -9.29
CA GLN A 53 -22.87 -14.04 -10.22
C GLN A 53 -23.59 -13.17 -11.27
N LYS A 54 -24.84 -13.51 -11.62
CA LYS A 54 -25.65 -12.69 -12.54
C LYS A 54 -26.25 -11.46 -11.86
N LEU A 55 -26.57 -11.56 -10.56
CA LEU A 55 -27.14 -10.45 -9.78
C LEU A 55 -26.10 -9.42 -9.35
N GLU A 56 -24.83 -9.81 -9.24
CA GLU A 56 -23.74 -8.92 -8.81
C GLU A 56 -23.64 -7.66 -9.70
N LEU A 57 -24.02 -7.74 -10.97
CA LEU A 57 -23.94 -6.65 -11.93
C LEU A 57 -25.06 -5.60 -11.83
N MET A 58 -26.11 -5.85 -11.04
CA MET A 58 -27.30 -4.98 -10.97
C MET A 58 -27.58 -4.46 -9.55
N ASP A 59 -26.58 -4.50 -8.66
CA ASP A 59 -26.73 -4.31 -7.21
C ASP A 59 -27.60 -3.11 -6.81
N ASP A 60 -27.47 -1.96 -7.48
CA ASP A 60 -28.26 -0.76 -7.17
C ASP A 60 -29.70 -0.80 -7.76
N GLU A 61 -29.97 -1.61 -8.79
CA GLU A 61 -31.25 -1.73 -9.51
C GLU A 61 -32.12 -2.92 -9.03
N LEU A 62 -31.61 -3.77 -8.13
CA LEU A 62 -32.35 -4.95 -7.67
C LEU A 62 -33.55 -4.57 -6.79
N ASP A 63 -34.68 -5.24 -7.05
CA ASP A 63 -35.84 -5.23 -6.17
C ASP A 63 -35.46 -5.67 -4.74
N PRO A 64 -36.03 -5.05 -3.68
CA PRO A 64 -35.71 -5.39 -2.29
C PRO A 64 -35.81 -6.88 -1.95
N THR A 65 -36.77 -7.61 -2.53
CA THR A 65 -36.93 -9.05 -2.26
C THR A 65 -35.80 -9.90 -2.86
N VAL A 66 -35.21 -9.43 -3.95
CA VAL A 66 -34.06 -10.08 -4.62
C VAL A 66 -32.78 -9.82 -3.84
N LYS A 67 -32.62 -8.61 -3.30
CA LYS A 67 -31.52 -8.27 -2.39
C LYS A 67 -31.55 -9.14 -1.14
N ASP A 68 -32.72 -9.26 -0.51
CA ASP A 68 -32.92 -10.13 0.66
C ASP A 68 -32.57 -11.60 0.37
N TRP A 69 -32.99 -12.14 -0.79
CA TRP A 69 -32.64 -13.50 -1.18
C TRP A 69 -31.12 -13.68 -1.33
N ARG A 70 -30.48 -12.76 -2.06
CA ARG A 70 -29.02 -12.80 -2.29
C ARG A 70 -28.27 -12.79 -0.97
N ASP A 71 -28.64 -11.89 -0.07
CA ASP A 71 -27.98 -11.73 1.22
C ASP A 71 -28.17 -12.95 2.13
N ASP A 72 -29.38 -13.54 2.16
CA ASP A 72 -29.66 -14.79 2.87
C ASP A 72 -28.80 -15.96 2.36
N VAL A 73 -28.67 -16.09 1.04
CA VAL A 73 -27.86 -17.13 0.39
C VAL A 73 -26.37 -16.91 0.67
N ARG A 74 -25.90 -15.66 0.63
CA ARG A 74 -24.52 -15.29 0.99
C ARG A 74 -24.22 -15.65 2.45
N GLU A 75 -25.07 -15.28 3.40
CA GLU A 75 -24.86 -15.60 4.83
C GLU A 75 -24.88 -17.10 5.10
N MET A 76 -25.73 -17.84 4.39
CA MET A 76 -25.73 -19.30 4.47
C MET A 76 -24.40 -19.88 3.99
N SER A 77 -23.79 -19.34 2.93
CA SER A 77 -22.50 -19.84 2.42
C SER A 77 -21.42 -19.79 3.51
N TYR A 78 -21.35 -18.69 4.26
CA TYR A 78 -20.40 -18.54 5.37
C TYR A 78 -20.68 -19.54 6.49
N ASP A 79 -21.95 -19.67 6.86
CA ASP A 79 -22.38 -20.59 7.91
C ASP A 79 -22.08 -22.06 7.53
N MET A 80 -22.29 -22.44 6.28
CA MET A 80 -21.95 -23.77 5.75
C MET A 80 -20.45 -24.02 5.72
N GLU A 81 -19.66 -23.04 5.27
CA GLU A 81 -18.21 -23.15 5.25
C GLU A 81 -17.64 -23.33 6.65
N ASN A 82 -18.12 -22.56 7.64
CA ASN A 82 -17.72 -22.72 9.04
C ASN A 82 -17.99 -24.15 9.56
N CYS A 83 -19.12 -24.77 9.16
CA CYS A 83 -19.41 -26.16 9.52
C CYS A 83 -18.48 -27.15 8.82
N VAL A 84 -18.13 -26.91 7.56
CA VAL A 84 -17.18 -27.74 6.82
C VAL A 84 -15.79 -27.64 7.44
N ASP A 85 -15.37 -26.44 7.83
CA ASP A 85 -14.06 -26.19 8.47
C ASP A 85 -13.99 -26.86 9.85
N ASP A 86 -15.03 -26.72 10.69
CA ASP A 86 -15.15 -27.44 11.96
C ASP A 86 -15.10 -28.97 11.75
N PHE A 87 -15.76 -29.49 10.72
CA PHE A 87 -15.74 -30.93 10.39
C PHE A 87 -14.36 -31.40 9.94
N MET A 88 -13.71 -30.67 9.03
CA MET A 88 -12.37 -30.99 8.57
C MET A 88 -11.37 -31.01 9.73
N ARG A 89 -11.50 -30.07 10.67
CA ARG A 89 -10.71 -30.03 11.90
C ARG A 89 -10.97 -31.24 12.78
N GLN A 90 -12.24 -31.52 13.09
CA GLN A 90 -12.62 -32.63 13.95
C GLN A 90 -12.27 -33.97 13.31
N SER A 91 -12.34 -34.14 12.00
CA SER A 91 -12.01 -35.41 11.33
C SER A 91 -10.55 -35.84 11.49
N ARG A 92 -9.66 -34.93 11.92
CA ARG A 92 -8.27 -35.22 12.28
C ARG A 92 -8.12 -35.74 13.73
N ALA A 93 -9.18 -35.66 14.53
CA ALA A 93 -9.31 -36.26 15.86
C ALA A 93 -10.46 -37.29 15.84
N ASP A 94 -10.26 -38.52 16.31
CA ASP A 94 -11.01 -39.70 15.84
C ASP A 94 -12.57 -39.74 15.95
N ASP A 95 -13.28 -38.74 16.49
CA ASP A 95 -14.73 -38.79 16.70
C ASP A 95 -15.53 -37.50 16.39
N ALA A 96 -16.14 -37.44 15.19
CA ALA A 96 -17.34 -36.60 14.92
C ALA A 96 -18.09 -37.03 13.64
N LYS A 97 -18.92 -38.08 13.71
CA LYS A 97 -19.51 -38.73 12.51
C LYS A 97 -21.00 -38.43 12.26
N SER A 98 -21.79 -37.92 13.22
CA SER A 98 -23.27 -37.80 13.09
C SER A 98 -23.87 -36.39 13.21
N GLY A 99 -23.17 -35.43 13.84
CA GLY A 99 -23.68 -34.06 14.08
C GLY A 99 -23.73 -33.18 12.82
N PHE A 100 -22.71 -33.27 11.97
CA PHE A 100 -22.55 -32.45 10.76
C PHE A 100 -23.68 -32.64 9.74
N ILE A 101 -24.05 -33.90 9.45
CA ILE A 101 -25.11 -34.22 8.47
C ILE A 101 -26.45 -33.65 8.92
N LYS A 102 -26.76 -33.71 10.23
CA LYS A 102 -28.00 -33.17 10.80
C LYS A 102 -28.04 -31.64 10.75
N ILE A 103 -26.94 -30.95 11.10
CA ILE A 103 -26.87 -29.48 11.11
C ILE A 103 -26.98 -28.91 9.69
N THR A 104 -26.18 -29.46 8.77
CA THR A 104 -26.16 -29.00 7.38
C THR A 104 -27.48 -29.31 6.67
N ALA A 105 -28.05 -30.51 6.85
CA ALA A 105 -29.39 -30.82 6.33
C ALA A 105 -30.49 -29.93 6.92
N ARG A 106 -30.41 -29.56 8.21
CA ARG A 106 -31.36 -28.64 8.86
C ARG A 106 -31.26 -27.22 8.29
N ARG A 107 -30.06 -26.73 7.98
CA ARG A 107 -29.84 -25.43 7.32
C ARG A 107 -30.36 -25.43 5.87
N ILE A 108 -30.07 -26.48 5.10
CA ILE A 108 -30.65 -26.69 3.75
C ILE A 108 -32.19 -26.76 3.82
N LYS A 109 -32.75 -27.46 4.82
CA LYS A 109 -34.21 -27.57 4.99
C LYS A 109 -34.86 -26.23 5.33
N LYS A 110 -34.25 -25.43 6.21
CA LYS A 110 -34.68 -24.05 6.49
C LYS A 110 -34.60 -23.18 5.24
N LEU A 111 -33.54 -23.33 4.44
CA LEU A 111 -33.43 -22.63 3.16
C LEU A 111 -34.53 -23.06 2.19
N ARG A 112 -34.77 -24.35 1.98
CA ARG A 112 -35.89 -24.85 1.14
C ARG A 112 -37.26 -24.34 1.60
N GLN A 113 -37.45 -24.13 2.90
CA GLN A 113 -38.66 -23.53 3.46
C GLN A 113 -38.75 -22.02 3.18
N ARG A 114 -37.63 -21.28 3.20
CA ARG A 114 -37.56 -19.87 2.77
C ARG A 114 -37.65 -19.71 1.25
N LEU A 115 -37.12 -20.67 0.50
CA LEU A 115 -37.14 -20.79 -0.97
C LEU A 115 -38.40 -21.49 -1.51
N ARG A 116 -39.50 -21.56 -0.75
CA ARG A 116 -40.79 -22.10 -1.24
C ARG A 116 -41.45 -21.20 -2.30
N ILE A 117 -40.63 -20.43 -3.01
CA ILE A 117 -40.94 -19.46 -4.04
C ILE A 117 -40.34 -19.93 -5.38
N ALA A 118 -40.55 -21.20 -5.74
CA ALA A 118 -40.08 -21.75 -7.01
C ALA A 118 -40.58 -20.94 -8.23
N HIS A 119 -41.77 -20.33 -8.12
CA HIS A 119 -42.31 -19.40 -9.12
C HIS A 119 -41.49 -18.11 -9.27
N ARG A 120 -40.96 -17.53 -8.17
CA ARG A 120 -40.07 -16.35 -8.26
C ARG A 120 -38.66 -16.71 -8.72
N MET A 121 -38.17 -17.95 -8.50
CA MET A 121 -36.91 -18.39 -9.11
C MET A 121 -37.01 -18.42 -10.65
N GLU A 122 -38.18 -18.74 -11.19
CA GLU A 122 -38.44 -18.69 -12.64
C GLU A 122 -38.54 -17.23 -13.14
N GLU A 123 -39.20 -16.33 -12.41
CA GLU A 123 -39.22 -14.87 -12.71
C GLU A 123 -37.82 -14.24 -12.64
N LEU A 124 -37.01 -14.61 -11.64
CA LEU A 124 -35.63 -14.18 -11.47
C LEU A 124 -34.70 -14.74 -12.54
N LYS A 125 -34.98 -15.94 -13.04
CA LYS A 125 -34.30 -16.52 -14.20
C LYS A 125 -34.58 -15.70 -15.46
N THR A 126 -35.80 -15.21 -15.68
CA THR A 126 -36.13 -14.27 -16.78
C THR A 126 -35.40 -12.94 -16.65
N LEU A 127 -35.39 -12.30 -15.47
CA LEU A 127 -34.62 -11.07 -15.24
C LEU A 127 -33.12 -11.28 -15.43
N ALA A 128 -32.60 -12.44 -15.00
CA ALA A 128 -31.20 -12.82 -15.19
C ALA A 128 -30.84 -13.16 -16.66
N ILE A 129 -31.81 -13.58 -17.48
CA ILE A 129 -31.64 -13.76 -18.94
C ILE A 129 -31.51 -12.39 -19.63
N GLU A 130 -32.34 -11.41 -19.24
CA GLU A 130 -32.24 -10.04 -19.75
C GLU A 130 -30.92 -9.37 -19.34
N ALA A 131 -30.49 -9.58 -18.09
CA ALA A 131 -29.17 -9.16 -17.60
C ALA A 131 -28.02 -9.83 -18.37
N ASN A 132 -28.17 -11.12 -18.74
CA ASN A 132 -27.22 -11.83 -19.60
C ASN A 132 -27.16 -11.24 -21.02
N ALA A 133 -28.28 -10.77 -21.56
CA ALA A 133 -28.31 -10.04 -22.84
C ALA A 133 -27.63 -8.65 -22.74
N ARG A 134 -27.61 -8.00 -21.57
CA ARG A 134 -26.76 -6.82 -21.31
C ARG A 134 -25.28 -7.23 -21.21
N ARG A 135 -24.96 -8.30 -20.48
CA ARG A 135 -23.59 -8.86 -20.34
C ARG A 135 -22.94 -9.23 -21.68
N GLN A 136 -23.66 -9.91 -22.58
CA GLN A 136 -23.15 -10.26 -23.92
C GLN A 136 -22.92 -9.03 -24.82
N ARG A 137 -23.69 -7.94 -24.63
CA ARG A 137 -23.46 -6.67 -25.34
C ARG A 137 -22.16 -5.98 -24.91
N TYR A 138 -21.70 -6.21 -23.69
CA TYR A 138 -20.49 -5.60 -23.14
C TYR A 138 -19.24 -6.52 -23.13
N LYS A 139 -19.31 -7.71 -23.75
CA LYS A 139 -18.21 -8.70 -23.84
C LYS A 139 -17.44 -8.95 -22.54
N VAL A 140 -18.13 -8.97 -21.39
CA VAL A 140 -17.51 -9.15 -20.06
C VAL A 140 -16.86 -10.54 -19.89
N ASP A 141 -17.23 -11.52 -20.74
CA ASP A 141 -16.81 -12.92 -20.65
C ASP A 141 -15.53 -13.30 -21.41
N ASP A 142 -14.96 -12.39 -22.21
CA ASP A 142 -13.68 -12.65 -22.89
C ASP A 142 -12.47 -12.51 -21.96
N TRP A 143 -12.69 -12.26 -20.67
CA TRP A 143 -11.61 -12.18 -19.69
C TRP A 143 -11.09 -13.56 -19.29
N LYS A 144 -10.09 -14.02 -20.03
CA LYS A 144 -9.05 -14.88 -19.46
C LYS A 144 -8.16 -13.98 -18.59
N PRO A 145 -7.70 -14.43 -17.40
CA PRO A 145 -6.56 -13.78 -16.78
C PRO A 145 -5.47 -13.75 -17.86
N ALA A 146 -5.11 -12.57 -18.34
CA ALA A 146 -3.95 -12.46 -19.18
C ALA A 146 -2.81 -13.09 -18.38
N SER A 147 -2.14 -14.09 -18.96
CA SER A 147 -0.98 -14.71 -18.32
C SER A 147 0.20 -13.73 -18.17
N GLY A 148 0.05 -12.48 -18.64
CA GLY A 148 1.03 -11.41 -18.54
C GLY A 148 0.85 -10.54 -17.31
N SER A 149 1.92 -9.86 -16.90
CA SER A 149 1.89 -8.81 -15.88
C SER A 149 1.01 -7.65 -16.34
N VAL A 150 0.22 -7.10 -15.41
CA VAL A 150 -0.49 -5.83 -15.64
C VAL A 150 0.42 -4.73 -15.15
N ASP A 151 1.02 -3.99 -16.08
CA ASP A 151 1.84 -2.84 -15.72
C ASP A 151 0.95 -1.65 -15.33
N VAL A 152 1.47 -0.79 -14.46
CA VAL A 152 0.82 0.49 -14.14
C VAL A 152 0.93 1.40 -15.34
N ASP A 153 -0.20 1.94 -15.79
CA ASP A 153 -0.30 2.85 -16.93
C ASP A 153 0.63 4.06 -16.72
N PRO A 154 1.69 4.23 -17.54
CA PRO A 154 2.65 5.32 -17.36
C PRO A 154 1.99 6.71 -17.37
N ARG A 155 0.84 6.86 -18.05
CA ARG A 155 0.10 8.13 -18.12
C ARG A 155 -0.47 8.56 -16.76
N LEU A 156 -0.68 7.63 -15.83
CA LEU A 156 -1.10 7.96 -14.47
C LEU A 156 0.02 8.58 -13.64
N ARG A 157 1.28 8.28 -13.95
CA ARG A 157 2.41 8.95 -13.29
C ARG A 157 2.40 10.44 -13.58
N ALA A 158 2.16 10.84 -14.83
CA ALA A 158 1.99 12.24 -15.21
C ALA A 158 0.80 12.92 -14.53
N VAL A 159 -0.22 12.18 -14.08
CA VAL A 159 -1.39 12.75 -13.39
C VAL A 159 -1.16 12.91 -11.88
N TYR A 160 -0.30 12.08 -11.26
CA TYR A 160 -0.14 12.04 -9.80
C TYR A 160 1.27 12.39 -9.28
N GLN A 161 2.33 12.39 -10.11
CA GLN A 161 3.73 12.45 -9.64
C GLN A 161 4.51 13.71 -10.03
N GLU A 162 4.23 14.35 -11.17
CA GLU A 162 5.03 15.47 -11.65
C GLU A 162 4.29 16.79 -11.40
N ALA A 163 4.92 17.70 -10.63
CA ALA A 163 4.39 19.04 -10.40
C ALA A 163 4.24 19.84 -11.71
N ASP A 164 5.13 19.58 -12.67
CA ASP A 164 5.24 20.27 -13.96
C ASP A 164 4.23 19.76 -15.00
N SER A 165 3.52 18.65 -14.74
CA SER A 165 2.50 18.07 -15.63
C SER A 165 1.06 18.34 -15.19
N LEU A 166 0.87 19.02 -14.05
CA LEU A 166 -0.46 19.33 -13.53
C LEU A 166 -1.08 20.51 -14.28
N ILE A 167 -2.11 20.21 -15.06
CA ILE A 167 -2.81 21.18 -15.90
C ILE A 167 -3.53 22.21 -15.03
N ALA A 168 -3.42 23.49 -15.40
CA ALA A 168 -4.14 24.62 -14.82
C ALA A 168 -3.80 25.01 -13.37
N ILE A 169 -2.70 24.50 -12.80
CA ILE A 169 -2.34 24.81 -11.41
C ILE A 169 -1.50 26.08 -11.28
N ASP A 170 -0.75 26.48 -12.31
CA ASP A 170 0.20 27.60 -12.21
C ASP A 170 -0.47 28.90 -11.73
N GLY A 171 -1.56 29.32 -12.36
CA GLY A 171 -2.29 30.53 -11.97
C GLY A 171 -2.75 30.53 -10.50
N PRO A 172 -3.59 29.55 -10.09
CA PRO A 172 -4.00 29.39 -8.70
C PRO A 172 -2.83 29.30 -7.71
N ARG A 173 -1.75 28.60 -8.07
CA ARG A 173 -0.55 28.47 -7.24
C ARG A 173 0.12 29.82 -7.02
N GLU A 174 0.29 30.61 -8.09
CA GLU A 174 0.84 31.96 -7.98
C GLU A 174 -0.04 32.85 -7.12
N GLU A 175 -1.35 32.84 -7.32
CA GLU A 175 -2.25 33.71 -6.57
C GLU A 175 -2.25 33.40 -5.07
N VAL A 176 -2.34 32.11 -4.69
CA VAL A 176 -2.27 31.70 -3.28
C VAL A 176 -0.90 32.00 -2.70
N ALA A 177 0.19 31.78 -3.45
CA ALA A 177 1.54 32.12 -3.01
C ALA A 177 1.71 33.64 -2.79
N THR A 178 1.19 34.49 -3.67
CA THR A 178 1.21 35.95 -3.51
C THR A 178 0.38 36.40 -2.31
N ARG A 179 -0.81 35.82 -2.10
CA ARG A 179 -1.65 36.11 -0.93
C ARG A 179 -0.92 35.75 0.36
N LEU A 180 -0.22 34.61 0.39
CA LEU A 180 0.59 34.20 1.55
C LEU A 180 1.80 35.11 1.74
N MET A 181 2.56 35.42 0.69
CA MET A 181 3.85 36.11 0.77
C MET A 181 3.73 37.63 0.76
N ASP A 182 2.84 38.18 1.60
CA ASP A 182 2.75 39.63 1.78
C ASP A 182 3.94 40.21 2.56
N ALA A 183 4.10 41.54 2.49
CA ALA A 183 5.18 42.26 3.15
C ALA A 183 5.04 42.33 4.69
N GLN A 184 3.96 41.76 5.26
CA GLN A 184 3.71 41.83 6.68
C GLN A 184 4.40 40.68 7.43
N ASN A 185 5.05 41.03 8.54
CA ASN A 185 5.70 40.05 9.40
C ASN A 185 4.73 39.35 10.37
N LYS A 186 3.42 39.59 10.31
CA LYS A 186 2.43 38.91 11.15
C LYS A 186 2.16 37.47 10.69
N LEU A 187 1.57 36.65 11.55
CA LEU A 187 1.03 35.35 11.16
C LEU A 187 -0.09 35.58 10.13
N LYS A 188 -0.01 34.90 8.99
CA LYS A 188 -1.05 34.94 7.96
C LYS A 188 -1.59 33.54 7.70
N VAL A 189 -2.92 33.43 7.69
CA VAL A 189 -3.64 32.20 7.37
C VAL A 189 -4.37 32.41 6.06
N VAL A 190 -4.15 31.53 5.08
CA VAL A 190 -4.92 31.48 3.84
C VAL A 190 -5.72 30.19 3.79
N SER A 191 -7.03 30.33 3.63
CA SER A 191 -7.98 29.21 3.53
C SER A 191 -8.32 28.96 2.07
N VAL A 192 -7.99 27.77 1.56
CA VAL A 192 -8.41 27.26 0.26
C VAL A 192 -9.74 26.51 0.43
N VAL A 193 -10.82 27.08 -0.09
CA VAL A 193 -12.18 26.55 0.06
C VAL A 193 -12.76 26.08 -1.28
N GLY A 194 -13.49 24.96 -1.26
CA GLY A 194 -14.17 24.42 -2.44
C GLY A 194 -14.75 23.03 -2.24
N SER A 195 -15.62 22.59 -3.15
CA SER A 195 -16.24 21.27 -3.14
C SER A 195 -15.23 20.11 -3.20
N GLY A 196 -15.69 18.90 -2.87
CA GLY A 196 -14.87 17.68 -2.92
C GLY A 196 -14.40 17.36 -4.35
N GLY A 197 -13.15 16.90 -4.49
CA GLY A 197 -12.60 16.52 -5.80
C GLY A 197 -12.06 17.67 -6.67
N LEU A 198 -12.06 18.92 -6.18
CA LEU A 198 -11.51 20.09 -6.89
C LEU A 198 -9.98 20.20 -6.92
N GLY A 199 -9.25 19.41 -6.12
CA GLY A 199 -7.78 19.47 -6.05
C GLY A 199 -7.23 20.48 -5.05
N LYS A 200 -7.97 20.81 -3.98
CA LYS A 200 -7.52 21.73 -2.91
C LYS A 200 -6.19 21.31 -2.27
N THR A 201 -6.11 20.05 -1.85
CA THR A 201 -4.89 19.44 -1.27
C THR A 201 -3.72 19.50 -2.25
N THR A 202 -3.99 19.26 -3.54
CA THR A 202 -2.99 19.37 -4.61
C THR A 202 -2.48 20.80 -4.74
N LEU A 203 -3.36 21.81 -4.76
CA LEU A 203 -2.97 23.22 -4.81
C LEU A 203 -2.15 23.62 -3.56
N ALA A 204 -2.60 23.25 -2.36
CA ALA A 204 -1.89 23.55 -1.12
C ALA A 204 -0.48 22.92 -1.10
N LYS A 205 -0.36 21.69 -1.58
CA LYS A 205 0.94 20.99 -1.71
C LYS A 205 1.87 21.71 -2.69
N GLN A 206 1.35 22.14 -3.84
CA GLN A 206 2.11 22.87 -4.86
C GLN A 206 2.62 24.23 -4.35
N VAL A 207 1.79 24.96 -3.59
CA VAL A 207 2.22 26.19 -2.92
C VAL A 207 3.26 25.90 -1.85
N TYR A 208 3.02 24.88 -1.01
CA TYR A 208 3.94 24.47 0.06
C TYR A 208 5.33 24.11 -0.47
N ASP A 209 5.40 23.34 -1.56
CA ASP A 209 6.66 22.94 -2.19
C ASP A 209 7.37 24.15 -2.82
N LYS A 210 6.61 25.09 -3.41
CA LYS A 210 7.15 26.31 -4.02
C LYS A 210 7.80 27.26 -3.01
N ILE A 211 7.09 27.61 -1.94
CA ILE A 211 7.55 28.64 -0.99
C ILE A 211 8.32 28.06 0.20
N GLY A 212 8.25 26.74 0.39
CA GLY A 212 8.77 26.06 1.58
C GLY A 212 10.27 26.25 1.82
N SER A 213 11.10 26.53 0.82
CA SER A 213 12.52 26.80 1.04
C SER A 213 12.80 28.05 1.88
N GLN A 214 11.83 28.95 2.04
CA GLN A 214 11.96 30.22 2.76
C GLN A 214 11.64 30.12 4.27
N PHE A 215 11.32 28.92 4.78
CA PHE A 215 10.83 28.69 6.13
C PHE A 215 11.72 27.70 6.90
N ASN A 216 11.95 27.97 8.18
CA ASN A 216 12.79 27.13 9.06
C ASN A 216 12.07 25.85 9.46
N CYS A 217 10.79 25.97 9.83
CA CYS A 217 9.96 24.87 10.29
C CYS A 217 8.81 24.65 9.32
N LYS A 218 8.58 23.40 8.91
CA LYS A 218 7.57 23.08 7.90
C LYS A 218 6.83 21.81 8.27
N ALA A 219 5.52 21.84 8.15
CA ALA A 219 4.71 20.65 8.34
C ALA A 219 3.53 20.65 7.36
N PHE A 220 3.17 19.47 6.91
CA PHE A 220 1.97 19.22 6.13
C PHE A 220 1.24 18.08 6.80
N PHE A 221 0.02 18.26 7.29
CA PHE A 221 -0.78 17.19 7.85
C PHE A 221 -2.26 17.37 7.55
N SER A 222 -2.98 16.26 7.50
CA SER A 222 -4.41 16.21 7.21
C SER A 222 -5.21 15.98 8.50
N VAL A 223 -6.41 16.55 8.56
CA VAL A 223 -7.35 16.45 9.67
C VAL A 223 -8.47 15.51 9.25
N SER A 224 -8.63 14.40 9.96
CA SER A 224 -9.73 13.48 9.68
C SER A 224 -11.08 14.11 10.07
N GLN A 225 -12.19 13.56 9.55
CA GLN A 225 -13.54 13.99 9.93
C GLN A 225 -13.84 13.87 11.44
N ARG A 226 -13.09 13.02 12.15
CA ARG A 226 -13.21 12.79 13.60
C ARG A 226 -11.80 12.75 14.21
N PRO A 227 -11.16 13.91 14.41
CA PRO A 227 -9.76 13.95 14.80
C PRO A 227 -9.58 13.55 16.26
N ASP A 228 -8.65 12.63 16.55
CA ASP A 228 -8.01 12.55 17.87
C ASP A 228 -6.97 13.66 17.93
N MET A 229 -7.29 14.72 18.67
CA MET A 229 -6.41 15.88 18.82
C MET A 229 -5.06 15.52 19.43
N THR A 230 -4.99 14.50 20.28
CA THR A 230 -3.73 14.06 20.90
C THR A 230 -2.85 13.41 19.84
N GLU A 231 -3.38 12.48 19.05
CA GLU A 231 -2.63 11.80 17.99
C GLU A 231 -2.22 12.78 16.88
N LEU A 232 -3.15 13.63 16.45
CA LEU A 232 -2.93 14.65 15.42
C LEU A 232 -1.79 15.60 15.81
N LEU A 233 -1.78 16.10 17.05
CA LEU A 233 -0.73 17.00 17.52
C LEU A 233 0.61 16.29 17.75
N ASN A 234 0.61 15.04 18.20
CA ASN A 234 1.84 14.24 18.27
C ASN A 234 2.43 13.99 16.87
N ASN A 235 1.58 13.72 15.88
CA ASN A 235 2.00 13.60 14.48
C ASN A 235 2.57 14.92 13.95
N LEU A 236 2.02 16.06 14.36
CA LEU A 236 2.59 17.38 14.05
C LEU A 236 3.97 17.58 14.70
N GLN A 237 4.16 17.23 15.98
CA GLN A 237 5.47 17.27 16.63
C GLN A 237 6.52 16.46 15.85
N TYR A 238 6.15 15.23 15.46
CA TYR A 238 7.01 14.35 14.68
C TYR A 238 7.38 14.98 13.32
N LYS A 239 6.41 15.57 12.60
CA LYS A 239 6.65 16.23 11.32
C LYS A 239 7.50 17.49 11.43
N LEU A 240 7.47 18.16 12.59
CA LEU A 240 8.35 19.30 12.90
C LEU A 240 9.76 18.86 13.32
N GLY A 241 10.04 17.55 13.39
CA GLY A 241 11.35 17.03 13.81
C GLY A 241 11.63 17.24 15.30
N MET A 242 10.58 17.45 16.11
CA MET A 242 10.72 17.59 17.55
C MET A 242 11.11 16.25 18.17
N LYS A 243 12.09 16.25 19.08
CA LYS A 243 12.39 15.08 19.90
C LYS A 243 11.20 14.82 20.83
N LYS A 244 10.82 13.55 21.00
CA LYS A 244 9.83 13.18 22.01
C LYS A 244 10.34 13.62 23.40
N PRO A 245 9.49 14.20 24.26
CA PRO A 245 9.87 14.49 25.63
C PRO A 245 10.06 13.20 26.44
N ASP A 246 11.01 13.19 27.38
CA ASP A 246 11.37 12.04 28.27
C ASP A 246 10.30 11.70 29.34
N THR A 247 9.01 12.03 29.12
CA THR A 247 7.98 11.92 30.16
C THR A 247 7.08 10.69 29.99
N SER A 248 7.02 9.85 31.02
CA SER A 248 6.23 8.61 31.11
C SER A 248 4.75 8.81 31.46
N HIS A 249 4.21 10.02 31.31
CA HIS A 249 2.83 10.35 31.67
C HIS A 249 1.97 10.59 30.45
N THR A 250 0.68 10.24 30.53
CA THR A 250 -0.32 10.54 29.50
C THR A 250 -0.42 12.06 29.28
N ARG A 251 0.18 12.55 28.19
CA ARG A 251 0.25 13.98 27.86
C ARG A 251 -1.14 14.51 27.53
N LYS A 252 -1.55 15.60 28.17
CA LYS A 252 -2.80 16.29 27.81
C LYS A 252 -2.58 17.09 26.53
N VAL A 253 -3.66 17.31 25.79
CA VAL A 253 -3.66 18.14 24.57
C VAL A 253 -3.01 19.50 24.83
N ASP A 254 -3.30 20.14 25.97
CA ASP A 254 -2.74 21.45 26.34
C ASP A 254 -1.20 21.42 26.49
N ASP A 255 -0.64 20.35 27.05
CA ASP A 255 0.82 20.20 27.21
C ASP A 255 1.49 20.11 25.84
N ILE A 256 0.90 19.31 24.93
CA ILE A 256 1.40 19.15 23.56
C ILE A 256 1.34 20.48 22.79
N ILE A 257 0.24 21.22 22.94
CA ILE A 257 0.09 22.56 22.34
C ILE A 257 1.20 23.49 22.82
N GLN A 258 1.47 23.55 24.14
CA GLN A 258 2.49 24.44 24.69
C GLN A 258 3.89 24.11 24.18
N GLU A 259 4.23 22.83 24.08
CA GLU A 259 5.53 22.39 23.56
C GLU A 259 5.72 22.76 22.08
N ILE A 260 4.72 22.47 21.23
CA ILE A 260 4.80 22.85 19.81
C ILE A 260 4.90 24.37 19.69
N ARG A 261 4.08 25.10 20.44
CA ARG A 261 4.09 26.57 20.45
C ARG A 261 5.46 27.12 20.84
N GLN A 262 6.11 26.53 21.84
CA GLN A 262 7.46 26.91 22.27
C GLN A 262 8.50 26.61 21.19
N HIS A 263 8.40 25.48 20.49
CA HIS A 263 9.27 25.14 19.36
C HIS A 263 9.11 26.11 18.17
N LEU A 264 7.87 26.56 17.91
CA LEU A 264 7.56 27.48 16.82
C LEU A 264 7.87 28.95 17.15
N LYS A 265 7.98 29.32 18.43
CA LYS A 265 8.00 30.72 18.91
C LYS A 265 9.03 31.61 18.20
N ASN A 266 10.25 31.12 18.00
CA ASN A 266 11.35 31.90 17.41
C ASN A 266 11.65 31.52 15.95
N ASN A 267 10.81 30.68 15.35
CA ASN A 267 11.03 30.17 14.00
C ASN A 267 10.01 30.76 13.03
N ARG A 268 10.44 31.01 11.79
CA ARG A 268 9.52 31.28 10.69
C ARG A 268 8.99 29.95 10.16
N TYR A 269 7.70 29.70 10.35
CA TYR A 269 7.08 28.41 10.04
C TYR A 269 6.07 28.48 8.89
N LEU A 270 5.98 27.39 8.13
CA LEU A 270 4.97 27.13 7.11
C LEU A 270 4.24 25.84 7.42
N ILE A 271 2.96 25.92 7.80
CA ILE A 271 2.18 24.74 8.18
C ILE A 271 0.93 24.63 7.29
N VAL A 272 0.75 23.47 6.66
CA VAL A 272 -0.48 23.13 5.94
C VAL A 272 -1.34 22.24 6.83
N VAL A 273 -2.56 22.69 7.08
CA VAL A 273 -3.62 21.97 7.79
C VAL A 273 -4.67 21.59 6.74
N ASP A 274 -4.61 20.35 6.28
CA ASP A 274 -5.38 19.86 5.16
C ASP A 274 -6.72 19.22 5.61
N ASP A 275 -7.79 19.49 4.87
CA ASP A 275 -9.17 19.00 5.00
C ASP A 275 -9.81 19.21 6.38
N VAL A 276 -9.88 20.46 6.85
CA VAL A 276 -10.54 20.78 8.13
C VAL A 276 -12.06 20.77 7.99
N TRP A 277 -12.74 20.00 8.83
CA TRP A 277 -14.19 19.74 8.72
C TRP A 277 -15.06 20.62 9.63
N ASP A 278 -14.58 20.97 10.82
CA ASP A 278 -15.36 21.68 11.82
C ASP A 278 -14.55 22.80 12.51
N GLU A 279 -15.26 23.82 13.01
CA GLU A 279 -14.66 24.98 13.66
C GLU A 279 -14.01 24.61 15.01
N SER A 280 -14.57 23.66 15.75
CA SER A 280 -14.04 23.25 17.05
C SER A 280 -12.63 22.65 16.93
N ALA A 281 -12.42 21.74 15.98
CA ALA A 281 -11.10 21.18 15.69
C ALA A 281 -10.13 22.28 15.28
N TRP A 282 -10.56 23.21 14.42
CA TRP A 282 -9.74 24.35 14.03
C TRP A 282 -9.31 25.22 15.23
N TYR A 283 -10.23 25.57 16.14
CA TYR A 283 -9.90 26.41 17.29
C TYR A 283 -8.84 25.78 18.18
N ILE A 284 -8.84 24.46 18.34
CA ILE A 284 -7.80 23.73 19.08
C ILE A 284 -6.48 23.75 18.31
N ILE A 285 -6.47 23.48 17.00
CA ILE A 285 -5.28 23.53 16.15
C ILE A 285 -4.66 24.94 16.15
N LYS A 286 -5.50 25.98 16.08
CA LYS A 286 -5.06 27.38 16.07
C LYS A 286 -4.20 27.74 17.28
N CYS A 287 -4.47 27.16 18.45
CA CYS A 287 -3.71 27.40 19.69
C CYS A 287 -2.21 27.06 19.56
N VAL A 288 -1.87 26.16 18.64
CA VAL A 288 -0.49 25.73 18.36
C VAL A 288 0.36 26.86 17.77
N PHE A 289 -0.25 27.82 17.06
CA PHE A 289 0.47 28.82 16.28
C PHE A 289 0.78 30.09 17.10
N PRO A 290 2.06 30.39 17.38
CA PRO A 290 2.44 31.65 18.04
C PRO A 290 2.47 32.83 17.07
N GLU A 291 2.04 34.00 17.53
CA GLU A 291 1.94 35.24 16.74
C GLU A 291 3.07 36.23 17.09
N GLU A 292 4.33 35.80 16.91
CA GLU A 292 5.52 36.56 17.34
C GLU A 292 6.06 37.54 16.28
N GLY A 293 5.33 37.73 15.18
CA GLY A 293 5.78 38.66 14.13
C GLY A 293 6.97 38.15 13.31
N ASN A 294 7.12 36.84 13.12
CA ASN A 294 8.23 36.22 12.38
C ASN A 294 7.95 35.95 10.88
N GLY A 295 6.84 36.46 10.34
CA GLY A 295 6.43 36.21 8.96
C GLY A 295 5.99 34.77 8.69
N SER A 296 5.42 34.11 9.71
CA SER A 296 4.91 32.73 9.62
C SER A 296 3.62 32.62 8.81
N ARG A 297 3.39 31.46 8.20
CA ARG A 297 2.30 31.22 7.24
C ARG A 297 1.59 29.90 7.53
N VAL A 298 0.26 29.92 7.45
CA VAL A 298 -0.57 28.71 7.57
C VAL A 298 -1.50 28.63 6.36
N ILE A 299 -1.59 27.43 5.78
CA ILE A 299 -2.55 27.12 4.72
C ILE A 299 -3.58 26.17 5.30
N VAL A 300 -4.85 26.52 5.20
CA VAL A 300 -5.96 25.65 5.60
C VAL A 300 -6.70 25.22 4.34
N THR A 301 -6.97 23.94 4.15
CA THR A 301 -7.90 23.49 3.10
C THR A 301 -9.19 23.01 3.76
N THR A 302 -10.34 23.36 3.17
CA THR A 302 -11.64 22.94 3.72
C THR A 302 -12.72 22.91 2.64
N ARG A 303 -13.78 22.14 2.89
CA ARG A 303 -15.02 22.13 2.10
C ARG A 303 -16.07 23.08 2.65
N VAL A 304 -15.88 23.57 3.87
CA VAL A 304 -16.88 24.29 4.65
C VAL A 304 -16.50 25.77 4.71
N GLU A 305 -17.33 26.60 4.09
CA GLU A 305 -17.08 28.05 3.95
C GLU A 305 -16.98 28.75 5.32
N VAL A 306 -17.77 28.30 6.30
CA VAL A 306 -17.72 28.77 7.69
C VAL A 306 -16.35 28.50 8.34
N VAL A 307 -15.79 27.30 8.15
CA VAL A 307 -14.46 26.93 8.65
C VAL A 307 -13.37 27.78 7.99
N ALA A 308 -13.49 28.04 6.69
CA ALA A 308 -12.55 28.93 5.98
C ALA A 308 -12.57 30.35 6.56
N GLY A 309 -13.77 30.87 6.88
CA GLY A 309 -13.96 32.13 7.58
C GLY A 309 -13.33 32.14 8.97
N ALA A 310 -13.60 31.12 9.80
CA ALA A 310 -13.02 30.99 11.13
C ALA A 310 -11.48 30.92 11.10
N ALA A 311 -10.91 30.24 10.11
CA ALA A 311 -9.46 30.12 9.91
C ALA A 311 -8.78 31.44 9.57
N CYS A 312 -9.39 32.25 8.71
CA CYS A 312 -8.88 33.56 8.32
C CYS A 312 -9.38 34.70 9.21
N GLN A 313 -10.03 34.42 10.35
CA GLN A 313 -10.64 35.44 11.21
C GLN A 313 -11.63 36.36 10.46
N ASN A 314 -12.34 35.78 9.48
CA ASN A 314 -13.24 36.46 8.53
C ASN A 314 -12.57 37.50 7.62
N ASP A 315 -11.24 37.47 7.49
CA ASP A 315 -10.53 38.22 6.46
C ASP A 315 -10.83 37.62 5.07
N ARG A 316 -11.52 38.40 4.24
CA ARG A 316 -11.88 38.00 2.87
C ARG A 316 -10.66 37.86 1.96
N GLU A 317 -9.57 38.57 2.24
CA GLU A 317 -8.34 38.45 1.45
C GLU A 317 -7.62 37.12 1.71
N GLY A 318 -7.81 36.55 2.91
CA GLY A 318 -7.31 35.24 3.33
C GLY A 318 -8.10 34.06 2.75
N ILE A 319 -9.33 34.26 2.27
CA ILE A 319 -10.15 33.16 1.71
C ILE A 319 -9.93 33.10 0.19
N TYR A 320 -9.39 31.97 -0.27
CA TYR A 320 -9.25 31.64 -1.68
C TYR A 320 -10.27 30.57 -2.07
N LYS A 321 -11.26 30.96 -2.87
CA LYS A 321 -12.24 30.02 -3.42
C LYS A 321 -11.70 29.37 -4.68
N LEU A 322 -11.49 28.06 -4.62
CA LEU A 322 -11.02 27.29 -5.77
C LEU A 322 -12.18 27.02 -6.72
N GLU A 323 -12.03 27.46 -7.96
CA GLU A 323 -13.03 27.28 -9.02
C GLU A 323 -12.78 25.98 -9.81
N PRO A 324 -13.82 25.40 -10.44
CA PRO A 324 -13.67 24.26 -11.35
C PRO A 324 -12.78 24.57 -12.56
N LEU A 325 -12.24 23.53 -13.19
CA LEU A 325 -11.44 23.67 -14.40
C LEU A 325 -12.25 24.25 -15.56
N SER A 326 -11.60 25.09 -16.38
CA SER A 326 -12.16 25.53 -17.66
C SER A 326 -12.42 24.35 -18.59
N GLU A 327 -13.28 24.55 -19.60
CA GLU A 327 -13.58 23.51 -20.60
C GLU A 327 -12.31 23.04 -21.33
N GLU A 328 -11.39 23.96 -21.65
CA GLU A 328 -10.11 23.65 -22.30
C GLU A 328 -9.20 22.80 -21.41
N ASN A 329 -9.02 23.19 -20.14
CA ASN A 329 -8.19 22.44 -19.19
C ASN A 329 -8.82 21.08 -18.86
N SER A 330 -10.15 21.01 -18.76
CA SER A 330 -10.88 19.77 -18.56
C SER A 330 -10.70 18.81 -19.74
N ARG A 331 -10.76 19.34 -20.97
CA ARG A 331 -10.50 18.57 -22.19
C ARG A 331 -9.07 18.07 -22.22
N MET A 332 -8.09 18.92 -21.91
CA MET A 332 -6.68 18.53 -21.88
C MET A 332 -6.43 17.42 -20.85
N LEU A 333 -7.01 17.54 -19.65
CA LEU A 333 -6.87 16.54 -18.58
C LEU A 333 -7.46 15.18 -18.99
N LEU A 334 -8.64 15.18 -19.61
CA LEU A 334 -9.27 13.96 -20.10
C LEU A 334 -8.45 13.31 -21.22
N LEU A 335 -7.99 14.10 -22.20
CA LEU A 335 -7.22 13.58 -23.33
C LEU A 335 -5.88 13.02 -22.89
N ASN A 336 -5.16 13.73 -22.02
CA ASN A 336 -3.89 13.24 -21.46
C ASN A 336 -4.09 11.91 -20.74
N ARG A 337 -5.20 11.75 -20.01
CA ARG A 337 -5.52 10.49 -19.34
C ARG A 337 -5.86 9.36 -20.32
N VAL A 338 -6.69 9.64 -21.34
CA VAL A 338 -7.26 8.61 -22.22
C VAL A 338 -6.34 8.24 -23.38
N PHE A 339 -5.65 9.20 -23.98
CA PHE A 339 -4.83 9.04 -25.18
C PHE A 339 -3.34 9.30 -24.93
N GLY A 340 -2.97 10.05 -23.89
CA GLY A 340 -1.59 10.51 -23.66
C GLY A 340 -1.36 11.91 -24.25
N SER A 341 -0.20 12.51 -23.95
CA SER A 341 0.13 13.90 -24.31
C SER A 341 0.34 14.13 -25.82
N GLU A 342 0.65 13.09 -26.60
CA GLU A 342 0.99 13.20 -28.03
C GLU A 342 -0.18 12.93 -28.98
N HIS A 343 -1.36 12.60 -28.45
CA HIS A 343 -2.48 12.08 -29.24
C HIS A 343 -3.75 12.92 -29.05
N GLY A 344 -4.23 13.51 -30.14
CA GLY A 344 -5.50 14.24 -30.17
C GLY A 344 -6.73 13.33 -30.12
N CYS A 345 -7.89 13.91 -29.79
CA CYS A 345 -9.17 13.19 -29.82
C CYS A 345 -9.52 12.80 -31.27
N PRO A 346 -9.89 11.54 -31.55
CA PRO A 346 -10.48 11.17 -32.83
C PRO A 346 -11.75 12.00 -33.11
N PRO A 347 -11.94 12.56 -34.32
CA PRO A 347 -13.08 13.43 -34.64
C PRO A 347 -14.45 12.81 -34.34
N GLN A 348 -14.59 11.47 -34.46
CA GLN A 348 -15.86 10.79 -34.19
C GLN A 348 -16.26 10.77 -32.71
N LEU A 349 -15.32 11.05 -31.79
CA LEU A 349 -15.54 11.02 -30.34
C LEU A 349 -15.70 12.42 -29.73
N GLU A 350 -15.40 13.50 -30.47
CA GLU A 350 -15.40 14.85 -29.92
C GLU A 350 -16.75 15.27 -29.33
N GLN A 351 -17.85 14.99 -30.04
CA GLN A 351 -19.19 15.34 -29.56
C GLN A 351 -19.51 14.64 -28.23
N VAL A 352 -19.27 13.32 -28.17
CA VAL A 352 -19.54 12.52 -26.98
C VAL A 352 -18.63 12.94 -25.82
N MET A 353 -17.37 13.27 -26.12
CA MET A 353 -16.43 13.79 -25.14
C MET A 353 -16.90 15.11 -24.53
N THR A 354 -17.34 16.07 -25.35
CA THR A 354 -17.88 17.35 -24.86
C THR A 354 -19.10 17.13 -23.98
N GLU A 355 -19.98 16.20 -24.34
CA GLU A 355 -21.14 15.83 -23.51
C GLU A 355 -20.73 15.22 -22.16
N ILE A 356 -19.71 14.35 -22.15
CA ILE A 356 -19.14 13.78 -20.91
C ILE A 356 -18.51 14.86 -20.03
N LEU A 357 -17.67 15.72 -20.60
CA LEU A 357 -17.00 16.80 -19.87
C LEU A 357 -17.98 17.76 -19.20
N LYS A 358 -19.08 18.08 -19.89
CA LYS A 358 -20.18 18.87 -19.32
C LYS A 358 -20.77 18.23 -18.06
N LYS A 359 -20.91 16.90 -18.05
CA LYS A 359 -21.39 16.14 -16.87
C LYS A 359 -20.35 16.01 -15.76
N CYS A 360 -19.06 16.24 -16.05
CA CYS A 360 -18.01 16.26 -15.03
C CYS A 360 -17.86 17.63 -14.35
N HIS A 361 -18.54 18.69 -14.84
CA HIS A 361 -18.56 20.03 -14.25
C HIS A 361 -17.17 20.62 -13.93
N GLY A 362 -16.15 20.28 -14.72
CA GLY A 362 -14.77 20.77 -14.49
C GLY A 362 -14.09 20.22 -13.23
N LEU A 363 -14.63 19.17 -12.59
CA LEU A 363 -14.03 18.55 -11.40
C LEU A 363 -12.87 17.62 -11.82
N PRO A 364 -11.61 17.90 -11.40
CA PRO A 364 -10.46 17.06 -11.76
C PRO A 364 -10.64 15.58 -11.42
N LEU A 365 -11.13 15.26 -10.22
CA LEU A 365 -11.33 13.86 -9.81
C LEU A 365 -12.37 13.16 -10.69
N ALA A 366 -13.49 13.82 -11.02
CA ALA A 366 -14.51 13.25 -11.90
C ALA A 366 -13.96 12.97 -13.30
N ILE A 367 -13.20 13.92 -13.85
CA ILE A 367 -12.58 13.82 -15.18
C ILE A 367 -11.57 12.67 -15.21
N ILE A 368 -10.70 12.57 -14.20
CA ILE A 368 -9.68 11.50 -14.12
C ILE A 368 -10.35 10.13 -13.95
N THR A 369 -11.39 10.03 -13.11
CA THR A 369 -12.15 8.80 -12.90
C THR A 369 -12.82 8.31 -14.19
N ILE A 370 -13.52 9.20 -14.90
CA ILE A 370 -14.17 8.83 -16.18
C ILE A 370 -13.14 8.60 -17.28
N GLY A 371 -12.08 9.39 -17.35
CA GLY A 371 -10.98 9.18 -18.28
C GLY A 371 -10.31 7.82 -18.09
N SER A 372 -10.13 7.40 -16.84
CA SER A 372 -9.58 6.07 -16.52
C SER A 372 -10.53 4.95 -16.93
N LEU A 373 -11.84 5.12 -16.69
CA LEU A 373 -12.85 4.17 -17.15
C LEU A 373 -12.85 4.02 -18.68
N LEU A 374 -12.76 5.14 -19.40
CA LEU A 374 -12.68 5.16 -20.86
C LEU A 374 -11.37 4.55 -21.39
N ALA A 375 -10.25 4.78 -20.71
CA ALA A 375 -8.96 4.21 -21.08
C ALA A 375 -8.92 2.67 -20.96
N CYS A 376 -9.75 2.09 -20.08
CA CYS A 376 -9.87 0.65 -19.87
C CYS A 376 -10.91 -0.03 -20.79
N GLN A 377 -11.60 0.69 -21.66
CA GLN A 377 -12.63 0.16 -22.56
C GLN A 377 -12.15 0.02 -24.01
N GLU A 378 -12.85 -0.81 -24.80
CA GLU A 378 -12.64 -0.88 -26.25
C GLU A 378 -12.91 0.51 -26.85
N ARG A 379 -11.96 1.06 -27.62
CA ARG A 379 -11.99 2.42 -28.17
C ARG A 379 -13.03 2.58 -29.28
N SER A 380 -14.31 2.43 -28.91
CA SER A 380 -15.46 2.50 -29.80
C SER A 380 -16.37 3.65 -29.37
N ARG A 381 -16.98 4.31 -30.36
CA ARG A 381 -17.97 5.36 -30.13
C ARG A 381 -19.14 4.87 -29.26
N LYS A 382 -19.60 3.63 -29.50
CA LYS A 382 -20.68 3.00 -28.71
C LYS A 382 -20.33 2.87 -27.23
N GLY A 383 -19.08 2.53 -26.89
CA GLY A 383 -18.62 2.46 -25.50
C GLY A 383 -18.68 3.81 -24.79
N TRP A 384 -18.24 4.88 -25.48
CA TRP A 384 -18.32 6.24 -24.97
C TRP A 384 -19.77 6.73 -24.80
N GLU A 385 -20.64 6.46 -25.77
CA GLU A 385 -22.06 6.79 -25.71
C GLU A 385 -22.74 6.08 -24.54
N SER A 386 -22.42 4.80 -24.30
CA SER A 386 -22.94 4.04 -23.16
C SER A 386 -22.54 4.65 -21.81
N ILE A 387 -21.29 5.08 -21.65
CA ILE A 387 -20.81 5.73 -20.42
C ILE A 387 -21.50 7.09 -20.25
N ARG A 388 -21.60 7.88 -21.32
CA ARG A 388 -22.34 9.14 -21.32
C ARG A 388 -23.78 8.95 -20.86
N ASP A 389 -24.47 7.95 -21.39
CA ASP A 389 -25.89 7.70 -21.08
C ASP A 389 -26.06 7.26 -19.62
N SER A 390 -25.07 6.55 -19.06
CA SER A 390 -25.05 6.11 -17.66
C SER A 390 -24.77 7.25 -16.66
N LEU A 391 -24.20 8.37 -17.09
CA LEU A 391 -23.91 9.53 -16.25
C LEU A 391 -25.15 10.35 -15.85
N GLY A 392 -26.37 9.82 -16.03
CA GLY A 392 -27.65 10.45 -15.66
C GLY A 392 -27.98 11.74 -16.42
N ALA A 393 -29.22 12.23 -16.27
CA ALA A 393 -29.65 13.55 -16.79
C ALA A 393 -29.57 14.57 -15.65
N HIS A 394 -28.74 15.60 -15.76
CA HIS A 394 -28.48 16.55 -14.67
C HIS A 394 -28.71 18.00 -15.14
N SER A 395 -29.35 18.81 -14.30
CA SER A 395 -29.82 20.18 -14.62
C SER A 395 -29.37 21.25 -13.61
N ALA A 396 -28.32 21.04 -12.81
CA ALA A 396 -27.87 22.00 -11.82
C ALA A 396 -26.61 22.78 -12.25
N THR A 397 -26.57 24.06 -11.92
CA THR A 397 -25.48 25.01 -12.22
C THR A 397 -24.25 24.87 -11.32
N ASN A 398 -24.37 24.10 -10.21
CA ASN A 398 -23.28 23.81 -9.27
C ASN A 398 -23.22 22.29 -9.01
N PRO A 399 -22.06 21.63 -9.18
CA PRO A 399 -21.95 20.21 -8.93
C PRO A 399 -22.13 19.90 -7.44
N SER A 400 -23.14 19.10 -7.12
CA SER A 400 -23.41 18.64 -5.75
C SER A 400 -22.52 17.44 -5.38
N LEU A 401 -22.31 17.23 -4.07
CA LEU A 401 -21.61 16.06 -3.56
C LEU A 401 -22.25 14.73 -4.03
N GLU A 402 -23.56 14.72 -4.24
CA GLU A 402 -24.30 13.53 -4.69
C GLU A 402 -24.05 13.20 -6.17
N GLU A 403 -23.88 14.22 -7.02
CA GLU A 403 -23.49 14.02 -8.43
C GLU A 403 -22.08 13.42 -8.51
N MET A 404 -21.15 13.90 -7.67
CA MET A 404 -19.81 13.33 -7.61
C MET A 404 -19.85 11.86 -7.15
N LYS A 405 -20.62 11.53 -6.10
CA LYS A 405 -20.82 10.14 -5.67
C LYS A 405 -21.40 9.26 -6.76
N SER A 406 -22.30 9.79 -7.59
CA SER A 406 -22.87 9.07 -8.74
C SER A 406 -21.80 8.71 -9.79
N ILE A 407 -20.90 9.65 -10.11
CA ILE A 407 -19.76 9.41 -11.02
C ILE A 407 -18.81 8.35 -10.47
N LEU A 408 -18.48 8.43 -9.17
CA LEU A 408 -17.62 7.42 -8.54
C LEU A 408 -18.30 6.04 -8.51
N ASN A 409 -19.60 6.00 -8.22
CA ASN A 409 -20.39 4.78 -8.24
C ASN A 409 -20.41 4.14 -9.65
N LEU A 410 -20.50 4.95 -10.71
CA LEU A 410 -20.42 4.45 -12.08
C LEU A 410 -19.13 3.66 -12.32
N SER A 411 -17.99 4.15 -11.83
CA SER A 411 -16.70 3.47 -11.95
C SER A 411 -16.66 2.17 -11.16
N TYR A 412 -17.24 2.15 -9.95
CA TYR A 412 -17.42 0.92 -9.18
C TYR A 412 -18.30 -0.11 -9.91
N MET A 413 -19.40 0.32 -10.53
CA MET A 413 -20.29 -0.58 -11.27
C MET A 413 -19.60 -1.21 -12.49
N HIS A 414 -18.60 -0.54 -13.06
CA HIS A 414 -17.77 -1.06 -14.16
C HIS A 414 -16.56 -1.88 -13.69
N LEU A 415 -16.35 -2.06 -12.38
CA LEU A 415 -15.30 -2.96 -11.89
C LEU A 415 -15.69 -4.43 -12.13
N PRO A 416 -14.74 -5.26 -12.59
CA PRO A 416 -14.91 -6.71 -12.60
C PRO A 416 -15.22 -7.26 -11.21
N ALA A 417 -16.03 -8.32 -11.14
CA ALA A 417 -16.47 -8.91 -9.87
C ALA A 417 -15.32 -9.28 -8.93
N TYR A 418 -14.20 -9.79 -9.47
CA TYR A 418 -13.01 -10.15 -8.68
C TYR A 418 -12.33 -8.94 -8.03
N LEU A 419 -12.40 -7.74 -8.63
CA LEU A 419 -11.83 -6.51 -8.06
C LEU A 419 -12.74 -5.85 -7.04
N ARG A 420 -14.07 -6.00 -7.17
CA ARG A 420 -15.01 -5.31 -6.27
C ARG A 420 -14.78 -5.69 -4.82
N ALA A 421 -14.58 -6.97 -4.52
CA ALA A 421 -14.28 -7.41 -3.16
C ALA A 421 -12.94 -6.86 -2.65
N CYS A 422 -11.91 -6.83 -3.51
CA CYS A 422 -10.60 -6.24 -3.19
C CYS A 422 -10.69 -4.73 -2.93
N PHE A 423 -11.48 -4.01 -3.73
CA PHE A 423 -11.76 -2.59 -3.56
C PHE A 423 -12.53 -2.29 -2.27
N LEU A 424 -13.61 -3.03 -1.98
CA LEU A 424 -14.36 -2.85 -0.74
C LEU A 424 -13.55 -3.20 0.51
N TYR A 425 -12.58 -4.12 0.40
CA TYR A 425 -11.68 -4.48 1.49
C TYR A 425 -10.80 -3.31 1.95
N LEU A 426 -10.54 -2.32 1.10
CA LEU A 426 -9.81 -1.11 1.49
C LEU A 426 -10.51 -0.30 2.58
N GLY A 427 -11.82 -0.51 2.80
CA GLY A 427 -12.55 0.08 3.94
C GLY A 427 -12.09 -0.42 5.32
N MET A 428 -11.15 -1.38 5.38
CA MET A 428 -10.51 -1.78 6.64
C MET A 428 -9.58 -0.68 7.19
N TYR A 429 -9.13 0.24 6.33
CA TYR A 429 -8.20 1.30 6.67
C TYR A 429 -8.94 2.62 6.93
N VAL A 430 -8.36 3.45 7.80
CA VAL A 430 -8.85 4.81 8.07
C VAL A 430 -8.50 5.76 6.92
N GLU A 431 -9.13 6.93 6.92
CA GLU A 431 -8.83 8.04 6.03
C GLU A 431 -7.32 8.38 6.05
N ASP A 432 -6.77 8.72 4.88
CA ASP A 432 -5.36 9.06 4.65
C ASP A 432 -4.30 7.99 4.97
N TYR A 433 -4.71 6.80 5.38
CA TYR A 433 -3.78 5.72 5.69
C TYR A 433 -2.93 5.33 4.47
N VAL A 434 -1.62 5.24 4.64
CA VAL A 434 -0.67 4.81 3.59
C VAL A 434 -0.60 3.29 3.58
N ILE A 435 -1.08 2.68 2.50
CA ILE A 435 -1.24 1.22 2.39
C ILE A 435 -0.09 0.63 1.57
N SER A 436 0.62 -0.36 2.12
CA SER A 436 1.62 -1.12 1.36
C SER A 436 0.95 -2.12 0.42
N ARG A 437 1.39 -2.15 -0.85
CA ARG A 437 0.90 -3.08 -1.88
C ARG A 437 0.99 -4.53 -1.42
N ASP A 438 2.19 -4.97 -1.03
CA ASP A 438 2.43 -6.39 -0.76
C ASP A 438 1.74 -6.85 0.54
N ASP A 439 1.59 -5.94 1.53
CA ASP A 439 0.79 -6.19 2.74
C ASP A 439 -0.69 -6.40 2.41
N LEU A 440 -1.27 -5.50 1.61
CA LEU A 440 -2.66 -5.58 1.16
C LEU A 440 -2.93 -6.84 0.34
N VAL A 441 -2.02 -7.19 -0.57
CA VAL A 441 -2.14 -8.40 -1.40
C VAL A 441 -2.16 -9.65 -0.54
N ARG A 442 -1.28 -9.77 0.45
CA ARG A 442 -1.29 -10.93 1.37
C ARG A 442 -2.59 -11.02 2.18
N GLN A 443 -3.17 -9.89 2.58
CA GLN A 443 -4.49 -9.88 3.22
C GLN A 443 -5.60 -10.36 2.27
N TRP A 444 -5.61 -9.89 1.02
CA TRP A 444 -6.56 -10.36 0.00
C TRP A 444 -6.44 -11.87 -0.26
N ILE A 445 -5.21 -12.40 -0.29
CA ILE A 445 -4.95 -13.83 -0.43
C ILE A 445 -5.48 -14.61 0.77
N ALA A 446 -5.17 -14.16 1.99
CA ALA A 446 -5.60 -14.80 3.23
C ALA A 446 -7.14 -14.83 3.38
N GLU A 447 -7.83 -13.79 2.91
CA GLU A 447 -9.30 -13.75 2.84
C GLU A 447 -9.89 -14.61 1.71
N GLY A 448 -9.08 -14.99 0.71
CA GLY A 448 -9.52 -15.72 -0.48
C GLY A 448 -10.16 -14.83 -1.56
N LEU A 449 -9.83 -13.54 -1.58
CA LEU A 449 -10.26 -12.58 -2.62
C LEU A 449 -9.47 -12.74 -3.93
N VAL A 450 -8.29 -13.37 -3.86
CA VAL A 450 -7.44 -13.66 -5.04
C VAL A 450 -7.61 -15.12 -5.46
N GLY A 451 -7.86 -15.36 -6.75
CA GLY A 451 -8.14 -16.69 -7.28
C GLY A 451 -6.89 -17.45 -7.73
N ASN A 452 -6.80 -18.73 -7.37
CA ASN A 452 -5.78 -19.63 -7.90
C ASN A 452 -6.33 -20.38 -9.12
N LEU A 453 -6.29 -19.73 -10.29
CA LEU A 453 -6.55 -20.39 -11.56
C LEU A 453 -5.25 -21.08 -12.02
N HIS A 454 -5.31 -22.39 -12.23
CA HIS A 454 -4.25 -23.17 -12.91
C HIS A 454 -2.86 -23.18 -12.24
N GLY A 455 -2.74 -22.95 -10.93
CA GLY A 455 -1.45 -23.04 -10.23
C GLY A 455 -0.58 -21.79 -10.38
N GLN A 456 -1.19 -20.65 -10.72
CA GLN A 456 -0.52 -19.36 -10.80
C GLN A 456 -0.06 -18.86 -9.42
N ASP A 457 0.97 -18.02 -9.42
CA ASP A 457 1.47 -17.32 -8.25
C ASP A 457 0.43 -16.29 -7.76
N LEU A 458 -0.17 -16.56 -6.60
CA LEU A 458 -1.23 -15.73 -6.03
C LEU A 458 -0.77 -14.31 -5.71
N GLU A 459 0.49 -14.11 -5.33
CA GLU A 459 1.01 -12.77 -5.08
C GLU A 459 1.11 -11.98 -6.37
N ALA A 460 1.55 -12.60 -7.47
CA ALA A 460 1.59 -11.96 -8.78
C ALA A 460 0.18 -11.59 -9.27
N VAL A 461 -0.81 -12.49 -9.11
CA VAL A 461 -2.21 -12.20 -9.45
C VAL A 461 -2.76 -11.06 -8.59
N GLY A 462 -2.48 -11.05 -7.29
CA GLY A 462 -2.89 -9.98 -6.39
C GLY A 462 -2.25 -8.63 -6.73
N ARG A 463 -0.96 -8.60 -7.12
CA ARG A 463 -0.29 -7.40 -7.62
C ARG A 463 -0.92 -6.88 -8.92
N ASN A 464 -1.34 -7.77 -9.82
CA ASN A 464 -2.09 -7.38 -11.01
C ASN A 464 -3.44 -6.73 -10.66
N TYR A 465 -4.16 -7.27 -9.67
CA TYR A 465 -5.41 -6.66 -9.19
C TYR A 465 -5.19 -5.27 -8.60
N PHE A 466 -4.13 -5.09 -7.82
CA PHE A 466 -3.72 -3.79 -7.29
C PHE A 466 -3.43 -2.79 -8.42
N ASN A 467 -2.62 -3.18 -9.41
CA ASN A 467 -2.28 -2.33 -10.55
C ASN A 467 -3.52 -1.98 -11.38
N GLU A 468 -4.47 -2.90 -11.52
CA GLU A 468 -5.73 -2.62 -12.22
C GLU A 468 -6.59 -1.58 -11.48
N LEU A 469 -6.65 -1.61 -10.14
CA LEU A 469 -7.34 -0.59 -9.35
C LEU A 469 -6.66 0.79 -9.46
N ILE A 470 -5.32 0.84 -9.51
CA ILE A 470 -4.56 2.07 -9.82
C ILE A 470 -4.91 2.56 -11.23
N ASN A 471 -4.87 1.68 -12.23
CA ASN A 471 -5.15 2.00 -13.64
C ASN A 471 -6.57 2.55 -13.84
N ARG A 472 -7.52 2.16 -12.98
CA ARG A 472 -8.90 2.67 -13.00
C ARG A 472 -9.10 3.92 -12.12
N SER A 473 -8.03 4.46 -11.52
CA SER A 473 -8.06 5.58 -10.56
C SER A 473 -9.02 5.36 -9.38
N MET A 474 -9.19 4.10 -8.97
CA MET A 474 -9.99 3.74 -7.79
C MET A 474 -9.16 3.87 -6.50
N ILE A 475 -7.85 3.72 -6.63
CA ILE A 475 -6.84 4.01 -5.59
C ILE A 475 -5.73 4.87 -6.20
N GLN A 476 -5.05 5.65 -5.36
CA GLN A 476 -4.03 6.60 -5.79
C GLN A 476 -2.63 6.08 -5.46
N PRO A 477 -1.67 6.15 -6.39
CA PRO A 477 -0.28 5.83 -6.06
C PRO A 477 0.28 6.85 -5.07
N TRP A 478 1.00 6.38 -4.04
CA TRP A 478 1.62 7.25 -3.03
C TRP A 478 3.14 7.30 -3.20
N GLN A 479 3.79 6.13 -3.23
CA GLN A 479 5.23 6.02 -3.42
C GLN A 479 5.50 4.99 -4.52
N THR A 480 6.33 5.41 -5.47
CA THR A 480 6.78 4.58 -6.58
C THR A 480 8.29 4.47 -6.50
N GLU A 481 8.80 3.26 -6.69
CA GLU A 481 10.22 2.99 -6.80
C GLU A 481 10.46 2.20 -8.08
N TYR A 482 11.36 2.69 -8.94
CA TYR A 482 11.80 2.00 -10.16
C TYR A 482 10.66 1.62 -11.10
N GLY A 483 9.66 2.50 -11.17
CA GLY A 483 8.46 2.31 -11.97
C GLY A 483 7.38 1.42 -11.35
N GLU A 484 7.59 0.87 -10.15
CA GLU A 484 6.58 0.11 -9.43
C GLU A 484 5.95 0.93 -8.31
N VAL A 485 4.62 0.91 -8.24
CA VAL A 485 3.88 1.51 -7.12
C VAL A 485 3.99 0.56 -5.92
N LEU A 486 4.69 1.01 -4.87
CA LEU A 486 4.88 0.22 -3.64
C LEU A 486 3.82 0.52 -2.58
N TYR A 487 3.30 1.75 -2.59
CA TYR A 487 2.30 2.22 -1.63
C TYR A 487 1.18 2.97 -2.35
N CYS A 488 -0.04 2.86 -1.83
CA CYS A 488 -1.19 3.63 -2.29
C CYS A 488 -1.91 4.33 -1.13
N LYS A 489 -2.82 5.23 -1.52
CA LYS A 489 -3.84 5.82 -0.66
C LYS A 489 -5.22 5.69 -1.31
N VAL A 490 -6.26 5.78 -0.50
CA VAL A 490 -7.65 5.87 -0.95
C VAL A 490 -8.10 7.32 -0.78
N HIS A 491 -8.62 7.93 -1.84
CA HIS A 491 -9.21 9.26 -1.75
C HIS A 491 -10.45 9.23 -0.84
N ASP A 492 -10.67 10.25 -0.02
CA ASP A 492 -11.80 10.34 0.93
C ASP A 492 -13.18 10.01 0.32
N LEU A 493 -13.55 10.59 -0.82
CA LEU A 493 -14.81 10.33 -1.53
C LEU A 493 -14.92 8.88 -2.04
N MET A 494 -13.80 8.24 -2.34
CA MET A 494 -13.77 6.79 -2.67
C MET A 494 -13.94 5.95 -1.42
N LEU A 495 -13.34 6.36 -0.29
CA LEU A 495 -13.54 5.70 1.00
C LEU A 495 -15.01 5.78 1.44
N ASP A 496 -15.66 6.94 1.29
CA ASP A 496 -17.09 7.12 1.55
C ASP A 496 -17.94 6.17 0.69
N LEU A 497 -17.62 6.06 -0.61
CA LEU A 497 -18.28 5.12 -1.51
C LEU A 497 -18.07 3.67 -1.06
N ILE A 498 -16.85 3.29 -0.69
CA ILE A 498 -16.52 1.95 -0.18
C ILE A 498 -17.35 1.65 1.06
N LEU A 499 -17.33 2.54 2.06
CA LEU A 499 -18.06 2.35 3.32
C LEU A 499 -19.57 2.26 3.09
N SER A 500 -20.12 3.10 2.21
CA SER A 500 -21.53 3.03 1.82
C SER A 500 -21.90 1.69 1.17
N LYS A 501 -21.05 1.19 0.27
CA LYS A 501 -21.25 -0.11 -0.38
C LYS A 501 -21.05 -1.28 0.59
N CYS A 502 -20.12 -1.16 1.54
CA CYS A 502 -19.89 -2.16 2.58
C CYS A 502 -21.10 -2.30 3.51
N ASP A 503 -21.69 -1.18 3.93
CA ASP A 503 -22.90 -1.15 4.76
C ASP A 503 -24.10 -1.79 4.01
N ARG A 504 -24.36 -1.35 2.77
CA ARG A 504 -25.43 -1.91 1.92
C ARG A 504 -25.29 -3.40 1.67
N ASN A 505 -24.06 -3.90 1.55
CA ASN A 505 -23.77 -5.29 1.21
C ASN A 505 -23.33 -6.14 2.41
N ASN A 506 -23.37 -5.63 3.64
CA ASN A 506 -22.82 -6.31 4.83
C ASN A 506 -21.42 -6.93 4.58
N PHE A 507 -20.57 -6.25 3.81
CA PHE A 507 -19.27 -6.79 3.42
C PHE A 507 -18.23 -6.64 4.53
N LEU A 508 -18.27 -5.48 5.20
CA LEU A 508 -17.33 -5.02 6.21
C LEU A 508 -18.03 -4.01 7.12
N SER A 509 -17.67 -4.01 8.41
CA SER A 509 -18.15 -3.03 9.38
C SER A 509 -16.97 -2.28 10.00
N VAL A 510 -17.14 -0.98 10.23
CA VAL A 510 -16.16 -0.12 10.93
C VAL A 510 -16.77 0.32 12.26
N ALA A 511 -16.03 0.13 13.34
CA ALA A 511 -16.38 0.60 14.66
C ALA A 511 -15.32 1.59 15.15
N TYR A 512 -15.76 2.66 15.82
CA TYR A 512 -14.88 3.70 16.38
C TYR A 512 -14.74 3.61 17.91
N SER A 513 -15.51 2.74 18.55
CA SER A 513 -15.48 2.48 19.98
C SER A 513 -15.99 1.08 20.27
N TYR A 514 -15.79 0.59 21.50
CA TYR A 514 -16.32 -0.71 21.92
C TYR A 514 -17.84 -0.71 22.02
N GLU A 515 -18.47 0.42 22.37
CA GLU A 515 -19.92 0.57 22.34
C GLU A 515 -20.43 0.55 20.88
N GLY A 516 -19.72 1.20 19.97
CA GLY A 516 -19.99 1.13 18.53
C GLY A 516 -19.89 -0.30 18.02
N MET A 517 -18.87 -1.05 18.46
CA MET A 517 -18.72 -2.47 18.17
C MET A 517 -19.88 -3.30 18.73
N ALA A 518 -20.32 -3.02 19.96
CA ALA A 518 -21.42 -3.73 20.60
C ALA A 518 -22.75 -3.58 19.85
N ARG A 519 -23.01 -2.39 19.28
CA ARG A 519 -24.19 -2.13 18.45
C ARG A 519 -24.25 -3.01 17.20
N LEU A 520 -23.11 -3.50 16.70
CA LEU A 520 -23.07 -4.41 15.55
C LEU A 520 -23.76 -5.76 15.84
N HIS A 521 -23.86 -6.17 17.11
CA HIS A 521 -24.56 -7.40 17.51
C HIS A 521 -26.08 -7.35 17.24
N GLY A 522 -26.66 -6.16 17.09
CA GLY A 522 -28.09 -5.96 16.78
C GLY A 522 -28.44 -6.02 15.28
N SER A 523 -27.46 -6.20 14.40
CA SER A 523 -27.67 -6.19 12.94
C SER A 523 -28.34 -7.47 12.43
N LYS A 524 -29.07 -7.35 11.30
CA LYS A 524 -29.79 -8.48 10.65
C LYS A 524 -28.84 -9.62 10.25
N TYR A 525 -27.63 -9.28 9.81
CA TYR A 525 -26.62 -10.21 9.32
C TYR A 525 -25.35 -10.15 10.17
N LYS A 526 -24.58 -11.23 10.18
CA LYS A 526 -23.38 -11.31 11.03
C LYS A 526 -22.24 -10.49 10.42
N VAL A 527 -21.43 -9.86 11.27
CA VAL A 527 -20.21 -9.19 10.85
C VAL A 527 -19.16 -10.22 10.45
N ARG A 528 -18.63 -10.11 9.22
CA ARG A 528 -17.58 -11.00 8.68
C ARG A 528 -16.21 -10.34 8.66
N ARG A 529 -16.15 -9.02 8.50
CA ARG A 529 -14.91 -8.23 8.52
C ARG A 529 -15.15 -7.00 9.39
N LEU A 530 -14.24 -6.75 10.32
CA LEU A 530 -14.37 -5.70 11.31
C LEU A 530 -13.08 -4.92 11.40
N SER A 531 -13.17 -3.62 11.15
CA SER A 531 -12.14 -2.66 11.51
C SER A 531 -12.57 -1.93 12.79
N LEU A 532 -11.74 -1.97 13.81
CA LEU A 532 -11.90 -1.19 15.03
C LEU A 532 -10.84 -0.09 15.02
N SER A 533 -11.27 1.14 14.87
CA SER A 533 -10.45 2.32 15.07
C SER A 533 -10.79 2.91 16.43
N SER A 534 -10.14 2.40 17.49
CA SER A 534 -10.38 2.90 18.85
C SER A 534 -9.54 4.15 19.05
N MET A 535 -10.12 5.30 18.68
CA MET A 535 -9.53 6.64 18.77
C MET A 535 -9.80 7.33 20.12
N ALA A 536 -10.22 6.58 21.16
CA ALA A 536 -10.54 7.18 22.45
C ALA A 536 -9.26 7.45 23.25
N GLY A 537 -8.72 8.66 23.08
CA GLY A 537 -7.76 9.26 24.01
C GLY A 537 -8.37 9.38 25.40
N GLY A 538 -8.16 8.36 26.23
CA GLY A 538 -8.59 8.38 27.62
C GLY A 538 -8.88 7.00 28.18
N GLY A 539 -7.88 6.12 28.24
CA GLY A 539 -7.84 4.98 29.17
C GLY A 539 -9.04 4.02 29.22
N ALA A 540 -9.99 4.11 28.29
CA ALA A 540 -11.18 3.27 28.27
C ALA A 540 -10.73 1.87 27.84
N THR A 541 -10.40 1.07 28.84
CA THR A 541 -10.17 -0.36 28.69
C THR A 541 -11.43 -1.01 28.13
N TYR A 542 -11.25 -2.07 27.35
CA TYR A 542 -12.36 -2.94 26.97
C TYR A 542 -13.18 -3.29 28.22
N ASP A 543 -14.44 -2.85 28.26
CA ASP A 543 -15.33 -3.21 29.35
C ASP A 543 -15.80 -4.65 29.15
N PRO A 544 -15.39 -5.60 30.01
CA PRO A 544 -15.79 -7.00 29.88
C PRO A 544 -17.30 -7.25 30.04
N THR A 545 -18.08 -6.25 30.49
CA THR A 545 -19.54 -6.32 30.52
C THR A 545 -20.18 -6.17 29.13
N ILE A 546 -19.43 -5.67 28.14
CA ILE A 546 -19.87 -5.59 26.75
C ILE A 546 -19.92 -7.00 26.15
N THR A 547 -21.12 -7.58 26.12
CA THR A 547 -21.34 -8.95 25.63
C THR A 547 -21.37 -8.95 24.09
N VAL A 548 -20.22 -9.20 23.45
CA VAL A 548 -20.13 -9.24 21.97
C VAL A 548 -19.54 -10.57 21.52
N ASN A 549 -20.32 -11.33 20.76
CA ASN A 549 -19.85 -12.55 20.12
C ASN A 549 -19.28 -12.23 18.73
N LEU A 550 -17.95 -12.26 18.60
CA LEU A 550 -17.23 -12.02 17.33
C LEU A 550 -16.81 -13.31 16.63
N SER A 551 -17.38 -14.46 17.01
CA SER A 551 -16.94 -15.76 16.50
C SER A 551 -16.98 -15.87 14.98
N GLN A 552 -17.90 -15.14 14.35
CA GLN A 552 -18.18 -15.14 12.91
C GLN A 552 -17.26 -14.22 12.09
N VAL A 553 -16.45 -13.38 12.76
CA VAL A 553 -15.49 -12.49 12.13
C VAL A 553 -14.32 -13.29 11.58
N ARG A 554 -13.90 -12.94 10.36
CA ARG A 554 -12.81 -13.55 9.59
C ARG A 554 -11.65 -12.61 9.37
N SER A 555 -11.94 -11.31 9.19
CA SER A 555 -10.93 -10.25 9.11
C SER A 555 -11.06 -9.31 10.31
N PHE A 556 -10.04 -9.36 11.16
CA PHE A 556 -9.68 -8.53 12.29
C PHE A 556 -8.78 -7.33 11.93
N THR A 557 -9.17 -6.05 12.02
CA THR A 557 -8.16 -4.97 12.08
C THR A 557 -8.37 -4.09 13.29
N LEU A 558 -7.31 -3.94 14.10
CA LEU A 558 -7.23 -2.95 15.16
C LEU A 558 -6.31 -1.81 14.74
N LEU A 559 -6.83 -0.60 14.79
CA LEU A 559 -6.11 0.67 14.70
C LEU A 559 -6.31 1.39 16.05
N GLY A 560 -5.43 1.14 17.01
CA GLY A 560 -5.55 1.67 18.37
C GLY A 560 -4.90 0.78 19.45
N LYS A 561 -4.90 1.25 20.70
CA LYS A 561 -4.12 0.65 21.79
C LYS A 561 -4.79 -0.53 22.52
N SER A 562 -6.12 -0.52 22.65
CA SER A 562 -6.83 -1.56 23.42
C SER A 562 -7.27 -2.71 22.51
N MET A 563 -6.85 -3.94 22.84
CA MET A 563 -7.24 -5.16 22.14
C MET A 563 -8.42 -5.85 22.84
N PRO A 564 -9.49 -6.24 22.11
CA PRO A 564 -10.48 -7.15 22.65
C PRO A 564 -9.87 -8.55 22.90
N PRO A 565 -10.39 -9.32 23.88
CA PRO A 565 -9.92 -10.67 24.11
C PRO A 565 -10.03 -11.56 22.86
N LEU A 566 -8.94 -12.23 22.47
CA LEU A 566 -8.92 -13.09 21.28
C LEU A 566 -9.91 -14.27 21.36
N VAL A 567 -10.31 -14.66 22.58
CA VAL A 567 -11.34 -15.70 22.85
C VAL A 567 -12.71 -15.37 22.27
N LEU A 568 -12.96 -14.11 21.90
CA LEU A 568 -14.19 -13.69 21.23
C LEU A 568 -14.25 -14.17 19.77
N PHE A 569 -13.12 -14.55 19.18
CA PHE A 569 -13.00 -14.97 17.78
C PHE A 569 -12.89 -16.49 17.67
N LYS A 570 -13.45 -17.06 16.59
CA LYS A 570 -13.35 -18.50 16.30
C LYS A 570 -12.90 -18.80 14.87
N TYR A 571 -13.40 -18.07 13.88
CA TYR A 571 -13.12 -18.31 12.45
C TYR A 571 -12.21 -17.25 11.82
N LEU A 572 -11.38 -16.60 12.64
CA LEU A 572 -10.50 -15.52 12.19
C LEU A 572 -9.41 -16.05 11.25
N ARG A 573 -9.28 -15.43 10.08
CA ARG A 573 -8.29 -15.71 9.03
C ARG A 573 -7.23 -14.63 8.92
N VAL A 574 -7.64 -13.37 9.08
CA VAL A 574 -6.75 -12.21 9.06
C VAL A 574 -6.84 -11.52 10.40
N LEU A 575 -5.70 -11.39 11.08
CA LEU A 575 -5.55 -10.55 12.27
C LEU A 575 -4.48 -9.51 11.99
N ARG A 576 -4.89 -8.25 11.92
CA ARG A 576 -4.00 -7.10 11.75
C ARG A 576 -4.12 -6.18 12.97
N ILE A 577 -3.02 -6.00 13.68
CA ILE A 577 -2.93 -5.11 14.83
C ILE A 577 -1.90 -4.05 14.51
N ASP A 578 -2.32 -2.80 14.49
CA ASP A 578 -1.44 -1.67 14.26
C ASP A 578 -1.77 -0.57 15.26
N GLN A 579 -0.93 -0.49 16.29
CA GLN A 579 -1.04 0.49 17.36
C GLN A 579 -0.23 1.77 17.06
N GLY A 580 0.26 1.92 15.83
CA GLY A 580 1.06 3.07 15.40
C GLY A 580 2.48 3.07 15.97
N SER A 581 3.09 4.26 16.00
CA SER A 581 4.44 4.49 16.54
C SER A 581 4.33 4.75 18.04
N VAL A 582 4.16 3.69 18.82
CA VAL A 582 4.17 3.82 20.28
C VAL A 582 5.54 4.34 20.71
N GLY A 583 5.56 5.30 21.64
CA GLY A 583 6.77 5.58 22.40
C GLY A 583 7.17 4.35 23.22
N GLU A 584 8.15 4.52 24.08
CA GLU A 584 8.56 3.56 25.10
C GLU A 584 7.44 3.32 26.15
N ASP A 585 6.20 3.01 25.72
CA ASP A 585 5.23 2.40 26.62
C ASP A 585 5.79 0.99 26.89
N GLU A 586 6.48 0.86 28.04
CA GLU A 586 6.98 -0.38 28.63
C GLU A 586 5.82 -1.38 28.78
N GLY A 587 5.52 -2.11 27.71
CA GLY A 587 4.33 -2.93 27.61
C GLY A 587 4.62 -4.22 26.87
N THR A 588 4.16 -5.34 27.44
CA THR A 588 4.09 -6.62 26.73
C THR A 588 2.68 -6.82 26.20
N LEU A 589 2.54 -7.03 24.90
CA LEU A 589 1.31 -7.57 24.32
C LEU A 589 1.31 -9.10 24.46
N ASP A 590 0.37 -9.63 25.21
CA ASP A 590 0.15 -11.07 25.35
C ASP A 590 -0.72 -11.62 24.21
N LEU A 591 -0.13 -12.44 23.34
CA LEU A 591 -0.81 -13.15 22.25
C LEU A 591 -0.88 -14.66 22.51
N THR A 592 -0.72 -15.13 23.74
CA THR A 592 -0.86 -16.57 24.08
C THR A 592 -2.19 -17.17 23.62
N ALA A 593 -3.27 -16.37 23.66
CA ALA A 593 -4.59 -16.77 23.18
C ALA A 593 -4.73 -16.83 21.64
N ILE A 594 -3.65 -16.71 20.87
CA ILE A 594 -3.71 -16.87 19.40
C ILE A 594 -3.80 -18.34 18.98
N SER A 595 -3.30 -19.27 19.80
CA SER A 595 -3.24 -20.71 19.50
C SER A 595 -4.62 -21.36 19.26
N GLN A 596 -5.69 -20.75 19.77
CA GLN A 596 -7.10 -21.15 19.52
C GLN A 596 -7.64 -20.68 18.16
N LEU A 597 -6.93 -19.84 17.41
CA LEU A 597 -7.36 -19.30 16.12
C LEU A 597 -6.90 -20.19 14.97
N PHE A 598 -7.41 -21.42 14.93
CA PHE A 598 -6.98 -22.44 13.97
C PHE A 598 -7.17 -22.06 12.48
N GLU A 599 -8.11 -21.17 12.16
CA GLU A 599 -8.35 -20.70 10.77
C GLU A 599 -7.41 -19.57 10.34
N LEU A 600 -6.53 -19.11 11.24
CA LEU A 600 -5.67 -17.96 11.00
C LEU A 600 -4.68 -18.25 9.86
N ARG A 601 -4.62 -17.33 8.90
CA ARG A 601 -3.74 -17.38 7.72
C ARG A 601 -2.77 -16.21 7.70
N TYR A 602 -3.18 -15.08 8.25
CA TYR A 602 -2.42 -13.85 8.25
C TYR A 602 -2.38 -13.24 9.64
N LEU A 603 -1.18 -13.04 10.16
CA LEU A 603 -0.93 -12.25 11.35
C LEU A 603 0.00 -11.09 11.01
N TYR A 604 -0.48 -9.87 11.23
CA TYR A 604 0.34 -8.66 11.23
C TYR A 604 0.22 -7.99 12.59
N LEU A 605 1.37 -7.62 13.13
CA LEU A 605 1.46 -6.93 14.40
C LEU A 605 2.50 -5.82 14.31
N ARG A 606 2.04 -4.60 14.60
CA ARG A 606 2.86 -3.45 14.95
C ARG A 606 2.31 -2.92 16.26
N GLY A 607 2.97 -3.26 17.37
CA GLY A 607 2.43 -3.12 18.71
C GLY A 607 3.39 -2.42 19.67
N PRO A 608 3.26 -2.67 20.99
CA PRO A 608 4.15 -2.10 22.00
C PRO A 608 5.56 -2.70 21.88
N GLU A 609 6.44 -2.34 22.82
CA GLU A 609 7.85 -2.76 22.84
C GLU A 609 8.00 -4.29 22.73
N PHE A 610 7.31 -5.05 23.59
CA PHE A 610 7.44 -6.51 23.65
C PHE A 610 6.18 -7.27 23.25
N VAL A 611 6.37 -8.44 22.65
CA VAL A 611 5.30 -9.36 22.25
C VAL A 611 5.58 -10.75 22.79
N GLN A 612 4.59 -11.34 23.44
CA GLN A 612 4.63 -12.71 23.94
C GLN A 612 3.75 -13.62 23.09
N LEU A 613 4.37 -14.57 22.40
CA LEU A 613 3.70 -15.64 21.66
C LEU A 613 3.29 -16.79 22.60
N PRO A 614 2.33 -17.65 22.20
CA PRO A 614 2.03 -18.88 22.94
C PRO A 614 3.24 -19.81 23.00
N ALA A 615 3.24 -20.76 23.92
CA ALA A 615 4.29 -21.79 24.01
C ALA A 615 4.31 -22.73 22.79
N GLU A 616 3.18 -22.89 22.10
CA GLU A 616 3.01 -23.72 20.90
C GLU A 616 2.27 -22.95 19.80
N LEU A 617 2.81 -22.97 18.59
CA LEU A 617 2.21 -22.41 17.38
C LEU A 617 1.68 -23.47 16.42
N GLN A 618 2.05 -24.75 16.58
CA GLN A 618 1.72 -25.85 15.66
C GLN A 618 0.22 -26.00 15.36
N GLY A 619 -0.65 -25.51 16.24
CA GLY A 619 -2.11 -25.47 16.03
C GLY A 619 -2.56 -24.56 14.88
N LEU A 620 -1.73 -23.58 14.48
CA LEU A 620 -2.00 -22.61 13.42
C LEU A 620 -1.70 -23.18 12.02
N VAL A 621 -2.22 -24.36 11.72
CA VAL A 621 -1.90 -25.16 10.52
C VAL A 621 -2.18 -24.47 9.17
N TYR A 622 -2.95 -23.37 9.18
CA TYR A 622 -3.27 -22.57 7.99
C TYR A 622 -2.49 -21.26 7.90
N LEU A 623 -1.58 -20.96 8.83
CA LEU A 623 -0.82 -19.71 8.82
C LEU A 623 0.10 -19.64 7.60
N GLU A 624 -0.08 -18.60 6.78
CA GLU A 624 0.66 -18.33 5.54
C GLU A 624 1.59 -17.13 5.69
N THR A 625 1.22 -16.16 6.52
CA THR A 625 1.97 -14.92 6.79
C THR A 625 2.07 -14.64 8.29
N LEU A 626 3.30 -14.47 8.77
CA LEU A 626 3.62 -14.00 10.11
C LEU A 626 4.49 -12.74 10.02
N HIS A 627 3.94 -11.57 10.34
CA HIS A 627 4.63 -10.29 10.33
C HIS A 627 4.59 -9.65 11.71
N ILE A 628 5.73 -9.60 12.39
CA ILE A 628 5.87 -8.97 13.70
C ILE A 628 6.87 -7.82 13.63
N HIS A 629 6.33 -6.60 13.71
CA HIS A 629 7.04 -5.33 13.75
C HIS A 629 7.10 -4.77 15.18
N SER A 630 7.56 -5.61 16.12
CA SER A 630 7.81 -5.33 17.55
C SER A 630 8.91 -6.28 18.04
N GLU A 631 9.42 -6.10 19.26
CA GLU A 631 10.39 -7.04 19.84
C GLU A 631 9.70 -8.30 20.36
N LEU A 632 10.12 -9.47 19.88
CA LEU A 632 9.62 -10.76 20.36
C LEU A 632 10.36 -11.21 21.62
N LYS A 633 9.63 -11.71 22.63
CA LYS A 633 10.28 -12.35 23.78
C LYS A 633 10.95 -13.67 23.39
N SER A 634 10.23 -14.51 22.66
CA SER A 634 10.71 -15.80 22.16
C SER A 634 9.87 -16.27 20.97
N ILE A 635 10.46 -17.15 20.16
CA ILE A 635 9.77 -17.85 19.08
C ILE A 635 9.70 -19.33 19.44
N PRO A 636 8.50 -19.93 19.49
CA PRO A 636 8.34 -21.37 19.71
C PRO A 636 9.03 -22.20 18.63
N SER A 637 9.79 -23.22 19.03
CA SER A 637 10.52 -24.09 18.09
C SER A 637 9.61 -24.95 17.22
N ASP A 638 8.36 -25.15 17.64
CA ASP A 638 7.32 -25.86 16.89
C ASP A 638 6.79 -25.07 15.68
N ILE A 639 7.23 -23.82 15.48
CA ILE A 639 6.97 -23.02 14.26
C ILE A 639 7.36 -23.78 12.98
N VAL A 640 8.34 -24.68 13.08
CA VAL A 640 8.78 -25.57 11.99
C VAL A 640 7.66 -26.44 11.42
N HIS A 641 6.63 -26.74 12.22
CA HIS A 641 5.49 -27.55 11.80
C HIS A 641 4.46 -26.77 10.99
N LEU A 642 4.62 -25.44 10.85
CA LEU A 642 3.76 -24.59 10.04
C LEU A 642 4.07 -24.72 8.54
N SER A 643 3.68 -25.86 7.97
CA SER A 643 3.93 -26.24 6.57
C SER A 643 3.38 -25.30 5.48
N ARG A 644 2.54 -24.31 5.84
CA ARG A 644 1.99 -23.31 4.91
C ARG A 644 2.62 -21.93 5.07
N LEU A 645 3.46 -21.73 6.09
CA LEU A 645 4.06 -20.44 6.37
C LEU A 645 5.03 -20.10 5.24
N SER A 646 4.70 -19.06 4.49
CA SER A 646 5.40 -18.65 3.27
C SER A 646 6.12 -17.31 3.42
N TYR A 647 5.60 -16.44 4.31
CA TYR A 647 6.18 -15.15 4.64
C TYR A 647 6.44 -15.08 6.14
N LEU A 648 7.69 -14.86 6.52
CA LEU A 648 8.10 -14.63 7.91
C LEU A 648 8.86 -13.30 8.01
N TYR A 649 8.33 -12.37 8.78
CA TYR A 649 8.99 -11.12 9.15
C TYR A 649 9.07 -11.01 10.67
N ILE A 650 10.29 -10.84 11.17
CA ILE A 650 10.57 -10.55 12.56
C ILE A 650 11.49 -9.34 12.62
N LEU A 651 11.08 -8.30 13.36
CA LEU A 651 11.89 -7.09 13.52
C LEU A 651 13.07 -7.31 14.50
N TYR A 652 12.78 -7.86 15.69
CA TYR A 652 13.73 -8.15 16.77
C TYR A 652 13.23 -9.35 17.61
N CYS A 653 14.13 -10.08 18.27
CA CYS A 653 13.79 -11.08 19.30
C CYS A 653 14.88 -11.11 20.39
N ASN A 654 14.47 -11.32 21.65
CA ASN A 654 15.36 -11.33 22.82
C ASN A 654 16.02 -12.70 23.08
N HIS A 655 15.49 -13.77 22.50
CA HIS A 655 16.02 -15.14 22.65
C HIS A 655 16.28 -15.80 21.29
N GLU A 656 17.16 -16.81 21.29
CA GLU A 656 17.68 -17.61 20.15
C GLU A 656 16.76 -17.65 18.92
N LEU A 657 16.90 -16.68 18.03
CA LEU A 657 16.14 -16.59 16.77
C LEU A 657 16.54 -17.69 15.78
N LEU A 658 17.81 -18.07 15.81
CA LEU A 658 18.44 -18.98 14.85
C LEU A 658 18.82 -20.28 15.53
N SER A 659 17.81 -21.07 15.85
CA SER A 659 18.01 -22.49 16.16
C SER A 659 17.88 -23.35 14.91
N GLU A 660 18.19 -24.64 15.05
CA GLU A 660 18.25 -25.63 13.96
C GLU A 660 16.94 -25.77 13.15
N TRP A 661 15.82 -25.25 13.65
CA TRP A 661 14.52 -25.39 12.99
C TRP A 661 14.41 -24.62 11.66
N ILE A 662 15.16 -23.54 11.45
CA ILE A 662 14.97 -22.68 10.29
C ILE A 662 15.19 -23.43 8.97
N GLY A 663 16.20 -24.31 8.92
CA GLY A 663 16.49 -25.11 7.73
C GLY A 663 15.33 -26.02 7.34
N ASN A 664 14.48 -26.42 8.29
CA ASN A 664 13.34 -27.31 8.04
C ASN A 664 12.10 -26.58 7.50
N MET A 665 12.07 -25.24 7.47
CA MET A 665 10.93 -24.44 7.00
C MET A 665 10.88 -24.29 5.47
N LYS A 666 10.81 -25.41 4.75
CA LYS A 666 10.89 -25.45 3.27
C LYS A 666 9.75 -24.73 2.54
N SER A 667 8.67 -24.34 3.24
CA SER A 667 7.54 -23.60 2.66
C SER A 667 7.79 -22.09 2.51
N LEU A 668 8.85 -21.55 3.12
CA LEU A 668 9.16 -20.12 3.07
C LEU A 668 9.58 -19.67 1.68
N ASN A 669 8.91 -18.62 1.20
CA ASN A 669 9.24 -17.89 -0.03
C ASN A 669 9.89 -16.54 0.29
N SER A 670 9.51 -15.92 1.41
CA SER A 670 10.06 -14.64 1.85
C SER A 670 10.43 -14.69 3.33
N LEU A 671 11.66 -14.27 3.63
CA LEU A 671 12.20 -14.26 4.99
C LEU A 671 12.85 -12.91 5.27
N ARG A 672 12.34 -12.22 6.29
CA ARG A 672 12.99 -11.05 6.87
C ARG A 672 13.23 -11.28 8.35
N MET A 673 14.48 -11.24 8.74
CA MET A 673 14.84 -11.50 10.12
C MET A 673 16.11 -10.76 10.52
N PRO A 674 16.34 -10.62 11.82
CA PRO A 674 17.59 -10.12 12.29
C PRO A 674 18.63 -11.20 12.49
N LEU A 675 19.90 -10.79 12.52
CA LEU A 675 21.05 -11.66 12.68
C LEU A 675 22.19 -10.93 13.42
N GLY A 676 22.66 -11.54 14.51
CA GLY A 676 23.83 -11.13 15.27
C GLY A 676 23.53 -10.45 16.62
N ILE A 677 24.57 -9.98 17.31
CA ILE A 677 24.53 -9.64 18.74
C ILE A 677 24.01 -8.22 18.97
N ARG A 678 22.93 -8.10 19.76
CA ARG A 678 22.50 -6.82 20.36
C ARG A 678 22.70 -6.89 21.88
N ASN A 679 23.30 -5.85 22.46
CA ASN A 679 23.49 -5.69 23.91
C ASN A 679 24.32 -6.79 24.63
N GLY A 680 25.26 -7.43 23.92
CA GLY A 680 26.19 -8.40 24.53
C GLY A 680 25.60 -9.78 24.87
N GLN A 681 24.33 -10.04 24.53
CA GLN A 681 23.74 -11.38 24.65
C GLN A 681 24.00 -12.17 23.36
N ARG A 682 24.82 -13.22 23.49
CA ARG A 682 25.21 -14.10 22.39
C ARG A 682 24.06 -15.06 22.06
N GLU A 683 23.75 -15.24 20.79
CA GLU A 683 22.91 -16.36 20.35
C GLU A 683 23.75 -17.65 20.44
N LEU A 684 23.53 -18.46 21.48
CA LEU A 684 23.99 -19.85 21.46
C LEU A 684 23.27 -20.54 20.28
N ASN A 685 24.03 -21.18 19.38
CA ASN A 685 23.58 -21.88 18.17
C ASN A 685 23.28 -21.06 16.89
N GLY A 686 23.53 -19.75 16.86
CA GLY A 686 23.29 -18.92 15.67
C GLY A 686 23.93 -19.48 14.38
N MET A 687 25.12 -20.10 14.50
CA MET A 687 25.83 -20.70 13.37
C MET A 687 25.08 -21.86 12.70
N ASN A 688 24.38 -22.72 13.45
CA ASN A 688 23.60 -23.81 12.86
C ASN A 688 22.36 -23.27 12.12
N GLY A 689 21.71 -22.24 12.67
CA GLY A 689 20.63 -21.54 11.99
C GLY A 689 21.07 -20.86 10.69
N ILE A 690 22.24 -20.20 10.70
CA ILE A 690 22.84 -19.60 9.50
C ILE A 690 23.11 -20.68 8.43
N ILE A 691 23.65 -21.84 8.82
CA ILE A 691 23.89 -22.95 7.88
C ILE A 691 22.56 -23.49 7.33
N GLY A 692 21.56 -23.65 8.20
CA GLY A 692 20.21 -24.10 7.84
C GLY A 692 19.51 -23.18 6.84
N LEU A 693 19.78 -21.86 6.89
CA LEU A 693 19.26 -20.89 5.90
C LEU A 693 19.56 -21.33 4.47
N GLY A 694 20.76 -21.88 4.22
CA GLY A 694 21.19 -22.33 2.90
C GLY A 694 20.41 -23.53 2.36
N GLU A 695 19.56 -24.14 3.18
CA GLU A 695 18.69 -25.23 2.76
C GLU A 695 17.28 -24.77 2.34
N LEU A 696 16.96 -23.48 2.46
CA LEU A 696 15.67 -22.88 2.07
C LEU A 696 15.62 -22.60 0.56
N THR A 697 15.72 -23.63 -0.26
CA THR A 697 15.87 -23.48 -1.71
C THR A 697 14.65 -22.89 -2.43
N ASN A 698 13.49 -22.79 -1.78
CA ASN A 698 12.29 -22.14 -2.32
C ASN A 698 12.28 -20.61 -2.11
N LEU A 699 13.22 -20.08 -1.32
CA LEU A 699 13.25 -18.66 -0.96
C LEU A 699 13.50 -17.78 -2.19
N ARG A 700 12.65 -16.75 -2.33
CA ARG A 700 12.70 -15.73 -3.38
C ARG A 700 13.10 -14.37 -2.83
N ASP A 701 12.72 -14.05 -1.60
CA ASP A 701 13.06 -12.80 -0.93
C ASP A 701 13.80 -13.08 0.38
N LEU A 702 15.01 -12.55 0.50
CA LEU A 702 15.78 -12.62 1.73
C LEU A 702 16.17 -11.22 2.16
N THR A 703 15.78 -10.84 3.37
CA THR A 703 16.24 -9.61 4.02
C THR A 703 16.81 -9.94 5.38
N ILE A 704 18.06 -9.55 5.62
CA ILE A 704 18.73 -9.79 6.89
C ILE A 704 19.14 -8.46 7.51
N SER A 705 18.72 -8.23 8.74
CA SER A 705 19.19 -7.10 9.56
C SER A 705 20.40 -7.57 10.38
N LEU A 706 21.61 -7.18 9.96
CA LEU A 706 22.89 -7.54 10.55
C LEU A 706 23.25 -6.62 11.73
N TRP A 707 23.62 -7.24 12.86
CA TRP A 707 24.20 -6.56 14.02
C TRP A 707 25.45 -7.30 14.49
N SER A 708 26.63 -6.69 14.36
CA SER A 708 27.89 -7.18 14.95
C SER A 708 28.11 -8.70 14.86
N LEU A 709 28.30 -9.22 13.65
CA LEU A 709 28.67 -10.63 13.42
C LEU A 709 30.19 -10.86 13.54
N GLU A 710 30.56 -12.03 14.05
CA GLU A 710 31.95 -12.50 13.97
C GLU A 710 32.27 -13.04 12.57
N GLU A 711 33.56 -13.07 12.20
CA GLU A 711 34.02 -13.55 10.89
C GLU A 711 33.48 -14.94 10.49
N PRO A 712 33.47 -15.96 11.36
CA PRO A 712 32.97 -17.29 11.02
C PRO A 712 31.48 -17.31 10.68
N GLU A 713 30.67 -16.52 11.38
CA GLU A 713 29.22 -16.41 11.17
C GLU A 713 28.92 -15.69 9.86
N LEU A 714 29.66 -14.61 9.60
CA LEU A 714 29.61 -13.90 8.32
C LEU A 714 29.96 -14.82 7.14
N ASN A 715 31.02 -15.62 7.27
CA ASN A 715 31.41 -16.58 6.22
C ASN A 715 30.37 -17.68 6.04
N ALA A 716 29.79 -18.21 7.12
CA ALA A 716 28.69 -19.17 7.05
C ALA A 716 27.47 -18.59 6.35
N LEU A 717 27.14 -17.31 6.60
CA LEU A 717 26.02 -16.61 5.97
C LEU A 717 26.24 -16.45 4.47
N ILE A 718 27.44 -16.05 4.08
CA ILE A 718 27.84 -15.92 2.68
C ILE A 718 27.73 -17.25 1.95
N CYS A 719 28.27 -18.32 2.53
CA CYS A 719 28.18 -19.67 1.97
C CYS A 719 26.72 -20.15 1.85
N SER A 720 25.90 -19.85 2.85
CA SER A 720 24.50 -20.30 2.90
C SER A 720 23.63 -19.56 1.91
N THR A 721 23.79 -18.24 1.80
CA THR A 721 23.11 -17.44 0.77
C THR A 721 23.52 -17.87 -0.63
N GLY A 722 24.80 -18.20 -0.88
CA GLY A 722 25.26 -18.73 -2.16
C GLY A 722 24.56 -20.03 -2.63
N LYS A 723 23.91 -20.78 -1.73
CA LYS A 723 23.12 -21.98 -2.07
C LYS A 723 21.71 -21.65 -2.58
N LEU A 724 21.22 -20.43 -2.34
CA LEU A 724 19.85 -20.00 -2.63
C LEU A 724 19.68 -19.57 -4.11
N ARG A 725 19.59 -20.54 -5.00
CA ARG A 725 19.58 -20.29 -6.47
C ARG A 725 18.29 -19.65 -7.00
N ASN A 726 17.18 -19.78 -6.30
CA ASN A 726 15.87 -19.24 -6.70
C ASN A 726 15.60 -17.81 -6.20
N LEU A 727 16.60 -17.19 -5.57
CA LEU A 727 16.46 -15.88 -4.97
C LEU A 727 16.30 -14.79 -6.05
N LYS A 728 15.30 -13.92 -5.85
CA LYS A 728 15.00 -12.76 -6.69
C LYS A 728 15.43 -11.46 -6.01
N HIS A 729 15.25 -11.35 -4.69
CA HIS A 729 15.63 -10.17 -3.93
C HIS A 729 16.50 -10.55 -2.73
N LEU A 730 17.66 -9.91 -2.64
CA LEU A 730 18.61 -10.08 -1.54
C LEU A 730 18.91 -8.72 -0.92
N GLN A 731 18.67 -8.57 0.38
CA GLN A 731 18.91 -7.32 1.09
C GLN A 731 19.60 -7.54 2.44
N PHE A 732 20.60 -6.74 2.72
CA PHE A 732 21.29 -6.71 4.01
C PHE A 732 21.26 -5.28 4.57
N TYR A 733 20.61 -5.12 5.72
CA TYR A 733 20.55 -3.87 6.49
C TYR A 733 21.39 -4.03 7.75
N GLY A 734 21.96 -2.97 8.33
CA GLY A 734 22.71 -3.12 9.58
C GLY A 734 23.82 -2.10 9.79
N SER A 735 24.53 -2.24 10.91
CA SER A 735 25.78 -1.52 11.15
C SER A 735 26.87 -2.05 10.21
N PHE A 736 27.76 -1.17 9.76
CA PHE A 736 28.81 -1.53 8.83
C PHE A 736 29.68 -2.66 9.38
N THR A 737 29.78 -3.75 8.65
CA THR A 737 30.81 -4.75 8.92
C THR A 737 32.10 -4.23 8.28
N GLU A 738 33.07 -3.82 9.11
CA GLU A 738 34.42 -3.46 8.63
C GLU A 738 35.17 -4.67 8.05
N ILE A 739 34.64 -5.87 8.27
CA ILE A 739 35.18 -7.13 7.78
C ILE A 739 34.94 -7.23 6.27
N HIS A 740 36.01 -7.42 5.51
CA HIS A 740 35.92 -7.62 4.06
C HIS A 740 35.11 -8.89 3.75
N SER A 741 34.01 -8.75 2.99
CA SER A 741 33.18 -9.90 2.66
C SER A 741 33.91 -10.85 1.71
N GLN A 742 34.01 -12.14 2.06
CA GLN A 742 34.47 -13.19 1.13
C GLN A 742 33.42 -13.55 0.05
N MET A 743 32.30 -12.82 -0.06
CA MET A 743 31.30 -13.01 -1.11
C MET A 743 31.88 -12.96 -2.52
N GLY A 744 33.02 -12.30 -2.71
CA GLY A 744 33.77 -12.30 -3.96
C GLY A 744 34.23 -13.70 -4.42
N SER A 745 34.31 -14.67 -3.50
CA SER A 745 34.74 -16.05 -3.78
C SER A 745 33.61 -17.00 -4.24
N LEU A 746 32.35 -16.55 -4.19
CA LEU A 746 31.22 -17.36 -4.63
C LEU A 746 31.30 -17.64 -6.14
N SER A 747 31.12 -18.90 -6.53
CA SER A 747 31.13 -19.31 -7.93
C SER A 747 29.72 -19.19 -8.55
N ASN A 748 29.48 -18.06 -9.22
CA ASN A 748 28.26 -17.74 -9.97
C ASN A 748 26.93 -17.93 -9.21
N PRO A 749 26.75 -17.28 -8.05
CA PRO A 749 25.52 -17.36 -7.28
C PRO A 749 24.39 -16.51 -7.93
N PHE A 750 23.13 -16.83 -7.63
CA PHE A 750 21.96 -15.98 -7.89
C PHE A 750 21.57 -15.71 -9.37
N GLN A 751 21.42 -16.76 -10.18
CA GLN A 751 21.09 -16.65 -11.62
C GLN A 751 19.80 -15.90 -11.95
N HIS A 752 18.84 -15.83 -11.01
CA HIS A 752 17.53 -15.19 -11.21
C HIS A 752 17.34 -13.92 -10.37
N ILE A 753 18.43 -13.35 -9.85
CA ILE A 753 18.36 -12.17 -8.98
C ILE A 753 17.95 -10.93 -9.77
N GLU A 754 17.00 -10.20 -9.22
CA GLU A 754 16.46 -8.95 -9.77
C GLU A 754 16.89 -7.76 -8.91
N LYS A 755 17.13 -7.95 -7.61
CA LYS A 755 17.58 -6.91 -6.67
C LYS A 755 18.65 -7.42 -5.72
N ILE A 756 19.75 -6.68 -5.62
CA ILE A 756 20.77 -6.85 -4.58
C ILE A 756 20.94 -5.52 -3.85
N ASP A 757 20.71 -5.54 -2.54
CA ASP A 757 20.98 -4.44 -1.64
C ASP A 757 22.00 -4.87 -0.59
N ALA A 758 23.27 -4.52 -0.81
CA ALA A 758 24.40 -4.98 -0.02
C ALA A 758 25.10 -3.85 0.75
N TYR A 759 24.39 -2.78 1.12
CA TYR A 759 24.96 -1.64 1.85
C TYR A 759 25.62 -2.00 3.18
N ALA A 760 25.18 -3.08 3.83
CA ALA A 760 25.74 -3.53 5.11
C ALA A 760 27.13 -4.19 4.97
N PHE A 761 27.54 -4.56 3.75
CA PHE A 761 28.85 -5.15 3.48
C PHE A 761 29.81 -4.14 2.87
N ASN A 762 31.06 -4.20 3.29
CA ASN A 762 32.16 -3.53 2.62
C ASN A 762 32.96 -4.54 1.80
N PHE A 763 32.75 -4.55 0.48
CA PHE A 763 33.52 -5.39 -0.41
C PHE A 763 34.89 -4.76 -0.65
N ARG A 764 35.96 -5.56 -0.74
CA ARG A 764 37.27 -5.00 -1.12
C ARG A 764 37.22 -4.36 -2.51
N ARG A 765 36.58 -5.05 -3.46
CA ARG A 765 36.41 -4.68 -4.87
C ARG A 765 35.11 -5.27 -5.42
N VAL A 766 34.69 -4.87 -6.63
CA VAL A 766 33.48 -5.40 -7.27
C VAL A 766 33.67 -6.89 -7.59
N PRO A 767 32.83 -7.80 -7.09
CA PRO A 767 32.93 -9.22 -7.43
C PRO A 767 32.70 -9.52 -8.91
N ILE A 768 33.59 -10.31 -9.52
CA ILE A 768 33.56 -10.64 -10.96
C ILE A 768 32.24 -11.30 -11.38
N TRP A 769 31.68 -12.16 -10.52
CA TRP A 769 30.42 -12.86 -10.81
C TRP A 769 29.22 -11.90 -10.97
N MET A 770 29.31 -10.66 -10.48
CA MET A 770 28.24 -9.67 -10.66
C MET A 770 28.02 -9.31 -12.13
N GLY A 771 29.05 -9.40 -12.98
CA GLY A 771 28.92 -9.17 -14.42
C GLY A 771 28.04 -10.21 -15.14
N GLY A 772 27.82 -11.38 -14.52
CA GLY A 772 26.97 -12.44 -15.05
C GLY A 772 25.49 -12.34 -14.63
N LEU A 773 25.09 -11.31 -13.88
CA LEU A 773 23.73 -11.19 -13.33
C LEU A 773 22.76 -10.56 -14.33
N HIS A 774 22.45 -11.31 -15.39
CA HIS A 774 21.68 -10.76 -16.50
C HIS A 774 20.24 -10.35 -16.16
N CYS A 775 19.66 -10.80 -15.04
CA CYS A 775 18.32 -10.39 -14.59
C CYS A 775 18.33 -9.19 -13.63
N LEU A 776 19.50 -8.69 -13.24
CA LEU A 776 19.62 -7.68 -12.18
C LEU A 776 19.07 -6.33 -12.64
N ARG A 777 18.11 -5.81 -11.89
CA ARG A 777 17.47 -4.51 -12.13
C ARG A 777 17.94 -3.43 -11.16
N ILE A 778 18.24 -3.80 -9.93
CA ILE A 778 18.60 -2.85 -8.87
C ILE A 778 19.82 -3.37 -8.13
N LEU A 779 20.88 -2.57 -8.10
CA LEU A 779 22.11 -2.86 -7.36
C LEU A 779 22.45 -1.73 -6.41
N SER A 780 22.63 -2.05 -5.14
CA SER A 780 23.29 -1.19 -4.16
C SER A 780 24.55 -1.87 -3.64
N LEU A 781 25.70 -1.26 -3.90
CA LEU A 781 27.00 -1.85 -3.61
C LEU A 781 27.94 -0.83 -2.96
N ARG A 782 28.62 -1.25 -1.91
CA ARG A 782 29.73 -0.52 -1.30
C ARG A 782 31.04 -1.28 -1.53
N VAL A 783 32.06 -0.57 -1.97
CA VAL A 783 33.40 -1.13 -2.17
C VAL A 783 34.45 -0.25 -1.49
N GLU A 784 35.55 -0.85 -1.06
CA GLU A 784 36.71 -0.12 -0.55
C GLU A 784 37.47 0.53 -1.71
N GLU A 785 37.80 -0.23 -2.74
CA GLU A 785 38.50 0.24 -3.93
C GLU A 785 37.67 -0.06 -5.19
N THR A 786 37.79 0.81 -6.19
CA THR A 786 37.17 0.61 -7.50
C THR A 786 38.14 0.94 -8.64
N SER A 787 37.79 0.52 -9.85
CA SER A 787 38.48 0.82 -11.10
C SER A 787 37.46 1.04 -12.21
N THR A 788 37.91 1.66 -13.30
CA THR A 788 37.09 1.89 -14.50
C THR A 788 36.55 0.59 -15.09
N ASP A 789 37.35 -0.48 -15.09
CA ASP A 789 36.93 -1.78 -15.66
C ASP A 789 35.82 -2.44 -14.84
N GLU A 790 35.78 -2.23 -13.53
CA GLU A 790 34.71 -2.75 -12.67
C GLU A 790 33.40 -1.98 -12.85
N LEU A 791 33.48 -0.66 -13.06
CA LEU A 791 32.31 0.13 -13.46
C LEU A 791 31.79 -0.28 -14.85
N ARG A 792 32.69 -0.60 -15.78
CA ARG A 792 32.32 -1.15 -17.10
C ARG A 792 31.64 -2.50 -16.99
N LEU A 793 32.16 -3.40 -16.14
CA LEU A 793 31.56 -4.70 -15.87
C LEU A 793 30.11 -4.57 -15.35
N LEU A 794 29.84 -3.61 -14.46
CA LEU A 794 28.46 -3.30 -14.05
C LEU A 794 27.65 -2.63 -15.16
N GLY A 795 28.30 -1.84 -16.01
CA GLY A 795 27.69 -1.17 -17.16
C GLY A 795 27.24 -2.11 -18.28
N GLU A 796 27.81 -3.30 -18.39
CA GLU A 796 27.40 -4.30 -19.38
C GLU A 796 26.09 -5.03 -18.99
N LEU A 797 25.57 -4.80 -17.78
CA LEU A 797 24.34 -5.44 -17.32
C LEU A 797 23.11 -4.94 -18.09
N PRO A 798 22.37 -5.83 -18.77
CA PRO A 798 21.38 -5.43 -19.78
C PRO A 798 20.10 -4.84 -19.19
N PHE A 799 19.75 -5.20 -17.95
CA PHE A 799 18.49 -4.79 -17.31
C PHE A 799 18.69 -3.91 -16.07
N LEU A 800 19.91 -3.41 -15.81
CA LEU A 800 20.19 -2.60 -14.64
C LEU A 800 19.54 -1.22 -14.75
N VAL A 801 18.44 -1.01 -14.03
CA VAL A 801 17.66 0.24 -13.99
C VAL A 801 18.18 1.20 -12.93
N LYS A 802 18.68 0.67 -11.80
CA LYS A 802 19.29 1.47 -10.74
C LYS A 802 20.61 0.92 -10.28
N LEU A 803 21.57 1.83 -10.12
CA LEU A 803 22.84 1.59 -9.45
C LEU A 803 23.04 2.62 -8.35
N THR A 804 23.19 2.16 -7.12
CA THR A 804 23.87 2.93 -6.07
C THR A 804 25.24 2.33 -5.82
N PHE A 805 26.27 3.13 -6.05
CA PHE A 805 27.65 2.71 -5.92
C PHE A 805 28.38 3.59 -4.91
N ILE A 806 28.96 2.97 -3.89
CA ILE A 806 29.64 3.65 -2.80
C ILE A 806 31.11 3.19 -2.67
N PRO A 807 32.05 3.77 -3.44
CA PRO A 807 33.46 3.49 -3.26
C PRO A 807 34.09 4.35 -2.15
N SER A 808 34.89 3.75 -1.27
CA SER A 808 35.70 4.48 -0.28
C SER A 808 36.88 5.21 -0.95
N HIS A 809 37.56 4.53 -1.88
CA HIS A 809 38.70 5.04 -2.64
C HIS A 809 38.46 4.93 -4.14
N ILE A 810 38.73 6.03 -4.85
CA ILE A 810 38.60 6.11 -6.31
C ILE A 810 39.98 6.32 -6.97
N PRO A 811 40.21 5.78 -8.18
CA PRO A 811 41.42 6.07 -8.95
C PRO A 811 41.58 7.57 -9.22
N LYS A 812 42.84 8.04 -9.33
CA LYS A 812 43.13 9.40 -9.80
C LYS A 812 42.78 9.60 -11.28
N GLU A 813 42.80 8.52 -12.05
CA GLU A 813 42.42 8.52 -13.46
C GLU A 813 40.89 8.58 -13.60
N ARG A 814 40.41 9.39 -14.54
CA ARG A 814 38.99 9.54 -14.80
C ARG A 814 38.41 8.27 -15.41
N ALA A 815 37.31 7.79 -14.85
CA ALA A 815 36.47 6.77 -15.45
C ALA A 815 35.64 7.37 -16.59
N ILE A 816 36.06 7.13 -17.83
CA ILE A 816 35.31 7.51 -19.03
C ILE A 816 34.33 6.38 -19.37
N LEU A 817 33.04 6.66 -19.20
CA LEU A 817 31.93 5.76 -19.50
C LEU A 817 31.48 5.99 -20.94
N GLY A 818 31.68 4.97 -21.77
CA GLY A 818 31.48 5.02 -23.23
C GLY A 818 30.12 4.53 -23.72
N THR A 819 29.95 4.54 -25.04
CA THR A 819 28.76 4.04 -25.74
C THR A 819 28.45 2.59 -25.40
N GLY A 820 27.18 2.28 -25.13
CA GLY A 820 26.69 0.92 -24.91
C GLY A 820 26.70 0.44 -23.45
N LEU A 821 27.33 1.20 -22.54
CA LEU A 821 27.24 0.94 -21.11
C LEU A 821 25.94 1.49 -20.52
N PHE A 822 25.39 0.75 -19.57
CA PHE A 822 24.19 1.08 -18.80
C PHE A 822 22.97 1.34 -19.71
N PRO A 823 22.57 0.37 -20.55
CA PRO A 823 21.61 0.60 -21.64
C PRO A 823 20.21 1.02 -21.16
N VAL A 824 19.80 0.61 -19.95
CA VAL A 824 18.47 0.91 -19.39
C VAL A 824 18.53 1.61 -18.03
N LEU A 825 19.70 2.11 -17.63
CA LEU A 825 19.87 2.75 -16.33
C LEU A 825 19.13 4.08 -16.29
N GLU A 826 18.21 4.23 -15.33
CA GLU A 826 17.42 5.44 -15.12
C GLU A 826 17.90 6.23 -13.90
N TYR A 827 18.45 5.54 -12.89
CA TYR A 827 18.89 6.13 -11.63
C TYR A 827 20.34 5.74 -11.32
N PHE A 828 21.22 6.73 -11.25
CA PHE A 828 22.61 6.52 -10.84
C PHE A 828 22.93 7.35 -9.60
N HIS A 829 23.26 6.66 -8.51
CA HIS A 829 23.72 7.29 -7.28
C HIS A 829 25.18 6.90 -7.03
N PHE A 830 26.07 7.89 -6.96
CA PHE A 830 27.48 7.69 -6.72
C PHE A 830 27.90 8.47 -5.47
N TRP A 831 28.25 7.75 -4.41
CA TRP A 831 28.56 8.33 -3.10
C TRP A 831 29.98 7.98 -2.69
N THR A 832 30.82 8.97 -2.43
CA THR A 832 32.18 8.76 -1.97
C THR A 832 32.61 9.94 -1.10
N GLU A 833 33.59 9.70 -0.23
CA GLU A 833 34.24 10.75 0.55
C GLU A 833 35.34 11.48 -0.23
N GLU A 834 35.66 11.05 -1.45
CA GLU A 834 36.63 11.67 -2.35
C GLU A 834 35.93 12.54 -3.43
N ASP A 835 36.68 13.16 -4.34
CA ASP A 835 36.10 14.02 -5.38
C ASP A 835 35.46 13.19 -6.50
N ALA A 836 34.20 12.80 -6.28
CA ALA A 836 33.38 12.07 -7.25
C ALA A 836 33.32 12.76 -8.63
N LEU A 837 33.38 14.09 -8.66
CA LEU A 837 33.13 14.89 -9.85
C LEU A 837 34.34 14.90 -10.78
N ALA A 838 35.56 14.86 -10.22
CA ALA A 838 36.78 14.72 -11.00
C ALA A 838 36.90 13.33 -11.67
N TYR A 839 36.36 12.31 -11.01
CA TYR A 839 36.49 10.90 -11.42
C TYR A 839 35.53 10.47 -12.52
N LEU A 840 34.30 10.99 -12.57
CA LEU A 840 33.31 10.56 -13.57
C LEU A 840 33.41 11.37 -14.88
N GLY A 841 33.39 10.66 -16.01
CA GLY A 841 33.24 11.24 -17.35
C GLY A 841 32.29 10.42 -18.23
N PHE A 842 31.54 11.09 -19.10
CA PHE A 842 30.53 10.48 -19.97
C PHE A 842 30.85 10.79 -21.43
N GLU A 843 30.85 9.78 -22.30
CA GLU A 843 30.94 9.99 -23.75
C GLU A 843 29.56 9.97 -24.41
N ALA A 844 29.49 10.35 -25.68
CA ALA A 844 28.30 10.24 -26.49
C ALA A 844 27.74 8.80 -26.48
N GLY A 845 26.46 8.66 -26.11
CA GLY A 845 25.76 7.38 -26.07
C GLY A 845 25.97 6.57 -24.78
N ALA A 846 26.63 7.11 -23.76
CA ALA A 846 26.65 6.53 -22.42
C ALA A 846 25.30 6.74 -21.71
N MET A 847 24.83 5.74 -20.95
CA MET A 847 23.62 5.83 -20.11
C MET A 847 22.41 6.49 -20.81
N PRO A 848 21.94 5.96 -21.96
CA PRO A 848 20.98 6.64 -22.82
C PRO A 848 19.60 6.92 -22.17
N ASN A 849 19.30 6.24 -21.06
CA ASN A 849 18.03 6.33 -20.34
C ASN A 849 18.13 7.04 -18.98
N LEU A 850 19.29 7.61 -18.63
CA LEU A 850 19.49 8.20 -17.31
C LEU A 850 18.58 9.40 -17.08
N GLN A 851 17.73 9.33 -16.06
CA GLN A 851 16.81 10.40 -15.67
C GLN A 851 17.31 11.17 -14.45
N THR A 852 17.92 10.48 -13.49
CA THR A 852 18.40 11.07 -12.23
C THR A 852 19.85 10.69 -11.95
N LEU A 853 20.70 11.70 -11.77
CA LEU A 853 22.09 11.55 -11.32
C LEU A 853 22.24 12.12 -9.91
N SER A 854 22.66 11.30 -8.95
CA SER A 854 22.93 11.74 -7.57
C SER A 854 24.40 11.62 -7.22
N LEU A 855 24.98 12.72 -6.73
CA LEU A 855 26.40 12.82 -6.45
C LEU A 855 26.61 13.37 -5.03
N GLN A 856 27.56 12.78 -4.30
CA GLN A 856 28.03 13.30 -3.02
C GLN A 856 29.18 14.29 -3.25
N ASN A 857 29.17 15.44 -2.56
CA ASN A 857 30.08 16.54 -2.86
C ASN A 857 30.90 17.06 -1.68
N ARG A 858 31.26 16.18 -0.73
CA ARG A 858 31.96 16.57 0.51
C ARG A 858 33.37 17.14 0.29
N LYS A 859 34.05 16.79 -0.81
CA LYS A 859 35.42 17.24 -1.14
C LYS A 859 35.50 17.79 -2.56
N TRP A 860 34.61 18.73 -2.89
CA TRP A 860 34.57 19.32 -4.22
C TRP A 860 35.88 20.02 -4.62
N GLY A 861 36.52 19.58 -5.70
CA GLY A 861 37.74 20.19 -6.25
C GLY A 861 37.51 21.35 -7.23
N GLY A 862 36.27 21.85 -7.38
CA GLY A 862 35.96 22.99 -8.25
C GLY A 862 35.53 22.66 -9.68
N SER A 863 35.38 21.37 -10.02
CA SER A 863 34.99 20.92 -11.37
C SER A 863 33.71 20.07 -11.38
N THR A 864 33.09 19.93 -12.55
CA THR A 864 31.93 19.06 -12.78
C THR A 864 32.34 17.83 -13.60
N PRO A 865 31.57 16.73 -13.56
CA PRO A 865 31.80 15.60 -14.46
C PRO A 865 31.84 16.05 -15.92
N VAL A 866 32.79 15.53 -16.69
CA VAL A 866 32.94 15.89 -18.11
C VAL A 866 31.93 15.11 -18.94
N GLY A 867 31.33 15.76 -19.94
CA GLY A 867 30.44 15.12 -20.91
C GLY A 867 29.00 14.95 -20.45
N MET A 868 28.56 15.69 -19.42
CA MET A 868 27.16 15.67 -18.97
C MET A 868 26.18 16.06 -20.07
N GLU A 869 26.60 16.88 -21.05
CA GLU A 869 25.84 17.23 -22.25
C GLU A 869 25.43 16.02 -23.10
N HIS A 870 26.07 14.87 -22.92
CA HIS A 870 25.74 13.63 -23.62
C HIS A 870 24.61 12.82 -22.96
N LEU A 871 24.16 13.19 -21.76
CA LEU A 871 23.11 12.49 -21.01
C LEU A 871 21.71 12.99 -21.44
N LEU A 872 21.33 12.67 -22.67
CA LEU A 872 20.18 13.26 -23.37
C LEU A 872 18.80 13.05 -22.73
N ARG A 873 18.64 12.17 -21.73
CA ARG A 873 17.39 11.96 -20.97
C ARG A 873 17.45 12.46 -19.53
N LEU A 874 18.55 13.09 -19.14
CA LEU A 874 18.74 13.59 -17.79
C LEU A 874 17.71 14.68 -17.47
N GLN A 875 16.99 14.49 -16.38
CA GLN A 875 15.94 15.39 -15.89
C GLN A 875 16.35 16.04 -14.57
N LYS A 876 17.03 15.30 -13.70
CA LYS A 876 17.34 15.73 -12.33
C LYS A 876 18.78 15.43 -11.93
N ILE A 877 19.40 16.37 -11.23
CA ILE A 877 20.68 16.20 -10.57
C ILE A 877 20.51 16.48 -9.08
N HIS A 878 20.82 15.49 -8.25
CA HIS A 878 20.79 15.62 -6.80
C HIS A 878 22.21 15.77 -6.27
N LEU A 879 22.47 16.86 -5.57
CA LEU A 879 23.77 17.13 -4.95
C LEU A 879 23.64 17.00 -3.43
N TYR A 880 24.39 16.06 -2.85
CA TYR A 880 24.38 15.76 -1.41
C TYR A 880 25.62 16.33 -0.72
N GLY A 881 25.45 16.86 0.49
CA GLY A 881 26.54 17.38 1.32
C GLY A 881 27.07 18.75 0.85
N VAL A 882 26.18 19.60 0.32
CA VAL A 882 26.49 20.98 -0.09
C VAL A 882 26.05 21.93 1.02
N ASP A 883 26.98 22.64 1.65
CA ASP A 883 26.65 23.66 2.66
C ASP A 883 25.79 24.80 2.06
N SER A 884 24.95 25.45 2.88
CA SER A 884 23.95 26.46 2.45
C SER A 884 24.61 27.65 1.76
N GLY A 885 25.87 27.91 2.10
CA GLY A 885 26.66 29.02 1.56
C GLY A 885 27.28 28.75 0.19
N ASP A 886 27.31 27.50 -0.29
CA ASP A 886 28.10 27.15 -1.47
C ASP A 886 27.29 27.33 -2.77
N ALA A 887 27.19 28.59 -3.19
CA ALA A 887 26.57 28.99 -4.46
C ALA A 887 27.42 28.63 -5.69
N THR A 888 28.72 28.37 -5.46
CA THR A 888 29.76 28.10 -6.46
C THR A 888 29.58 26.73 -7.14
N ILE A 889 29.19 25.69 -6.40
CA ILE A 889 28.94 24.35 -6.94
C ILE A 889 27.76 24.38 -7.90
N VAL A 890 26.65 24.97 -7.45
CA VAL A 890 25.44 25.02 -8.28
C VAL A 890 25.64 25.90 -9.50
N SER A 891 26.39 26.99 -9.38
CA SER A 891 26.72 27.80 -10.56
C SER A 891 27.62 27.04 -11.52
N ALA A 892 28.58 26.24 -11.05
CA ALA A 892 29.39 25.36 -11.90
C ALA A 892 28.53 24.34 -12.66
N PHE A 893 27.60 23.65 -11.98
CA PHE A 893 26.66 22.73 -12.63
C PHE A 893 25.72 23.46 -13.60
N ARG A 894 25.15 24.62 -13.23
CA ARG A 894 24.31 25.41 -14.14
C ARG A 894 25.07 25.85 -15.39
N ASN A 895 26.33 26.25 -15.24
CA ASN A 895 27.17 26.65 -16.38
C ASN A 895 27.43 25.45 -17.30
N ALA A 896 27.81 24.30 -16.73
CA ALA A 896 28.02 23.06 -17.48
C ALA A 896 26.75 22.59 -18.21
N LEU A 897 25.58 22.80 -17.61
CA LEU A 897 24.29 22.35 -18.14
C LEU A 897 23.56 23.43 -18.96
N SER A 898 24.13 24.62 -19.11
CA SER A 898 23.50 25.74 -19.83
C SER A 898 23.21 25.40 -21.29
N ALA A 899 24.04 24.55 -21.89
CA ALA A 899 23.90 24.03 -23.25
C ALA A 899 23.20 22.66 -23.32
N HIS A 900 22.78 22.08 -22.19
CA HIS A 900 22.12 20.78 -22.17
C HIS A 900 20.70 20.87 -22.74
N PRO A 901 20.29 20.01 -23.69
CA PRO A 901 19.02 20.13 -24.41
C PRO A 901 17.80 20.12 -23.47
N ASN A 902 17.84 19.31 -22.41
CA ASN A 902 16.72 19.19 -21.45
C ASN A 902 16.78 20.11 -20.23
N ARG A 903 17.86 20.90 -20.06
CA ARG A 903 18.08 21.79 -18.89
C ARG A 903 17.67 21.15 -17.54
N PRO A 904 18.32 20.05 -17.11
CA PRO A 904 17.92 19.29 -15.93
C PRO A 904 17.87 20.16 -14.66
N SER A 905 16.91 19.86 -13.77
CA SER A 905 16.78 20.53 -12.48
C SER A 905 17.91 20.12 -11.54
N ILE A 906 18.36 21.06 -10.69
CA ILE A 906 19.39 20.80 -9.68
C ILE A 906 18.73 20.94 -8.32
N GLU A 907 18.72 19.85 -7.55
CA GLU A 907 18.16 19.78 -6.21
C GLU A 907 19.29 19.57 -5.19
N LYS A 908 19.28 20.38 -4.13
CA LYS A 908 20.26 20.27 -3.04
C LYS A 908 19.68 19.43 -1.91
N PHE A 909 20.48 18.49 -1.42
CA PHE A 909 20.19 17.71 -0.24
C PHE A 909 21.32 17.85 0.78
N TRP A 910 20.91 17.93 2.03
CA TRP A 910 21.77 18.16 3.18
C TRP A 910 22.31 16.86 3.74
#